data_AF-A0A0B8QJ89-F1
#
_entry.id   AF-A0A0B8QJ89-F1
#
_cell.length_a   1.000
_cell.length_b   1.000
_cell.length_c   1.000
_cell.angle_alpha   90.00
_cell.angle_beta   90.00
_cell.angle_gamma   90.00
#
_symmetry.space_group_name_H-M   'P 1'
#
loop_
_entity.id
_entity.type
_entity.pdbx_description
1 polymer ?
#
loop_
_entity_poly.entity_id
_entity_poly.type
_entity_poly.pdbx_seq_one_letter_code
_entity_poly.pdbx_strand_id
1 'polypeptide(L)'
;MEVGKVIPLVIGLFLSLLSLSSSAKEYVGSESCITCHQEEYQAWQGSDHERAMLHASTNSVLGDFDSATFEFEGEQNRFFKKGDEFWVNIQGPDDQYRDYKISYTFGHYPLQQYMVEFDDGRVQLIPFAWDSRDKSDGGQRWFHLYPDLDKHDEFYWTNAGQNWNFMCADCHSTNLEKNYDATANKYQTTWSEVNVGCEACHGPASEHLDWAKKESPPSIAHAGFDRDLSKAVKQWVMQEGKSTFQPQAKHNTDQMQVCAQCHSRRTQLTEQGDHVKTGFLDKYRLSLITPELYHHDGQIFDENYVYGSYLQSKMAAKGVSCTNCHDPHTSKLAIPQEAVCAQCHIPTEFSPEKHTFHKADSEASQCVTCHMPETTYMQVDPRRDHSWQIPRPDLSEHLGTPNVCTDCHADQTNQWAAQQVRAWFPDSPRYKERHFAIAFYATDIGYRGAEDALSLTAQDAKQSDIIRASALSRMSPYSGKNTTVALARAVKHDSELIRLGAIEGSQGFEFNDRWQILEPLLSDPILAVRTEAAGALVASWKQMSLPQKEALTPALNEYIQIQEFNSDRGFGRTNLGNVYRAQGEIDKAIKAYQGAIRVEPIFANSYVNLADLYREKGDESKAFQTLEQGIAAQPKSGALRYSAALSLLRQDKKPQALEMLRLSTVAEPENSQYWFLYGLALENVDLSKASDALDRAFRISGNPQQLYARCEMLVKYSDNMSAEFEARKCLTELEKYAPPNIIAPLRNQLLR
;
A
#
# COMPACT_ATOMS: atom_id res chain seq x y z
N MET A 1 76.02 49.72 -19.88
CA MET A 1 75.36 50.76 -19.06
C MET A 1 73.90 50.33 -18.96
N GLU A 2 73.61 49.40 -18.05
CA GLU A 2 72.89 49.66 -16.78
C GLU A 2 71.46 50.14 -17.05
N VAL A 3 70.47 49.26 -17.11
CA VAL A 3 69.70 48.66 -15.99
C VAL A 3 69.24 49.69 -14.95
N GLY A 4 67.98 50.10 -15.05
CA GLY A 4 67.25 50.84 -14.02
C GLY A 4 65.81 50.33 -13.96
N LYS A 5 65.50 49.57 -12.90
CA LYS A 5 64.21 48.93 -12.59
C LYS A 5 63.18 49.96 -12.15
N VAL A 6 61.94 49.82 -12.60
CA VAL A 6 60.75 50.43 -11.97
C VAL A 6 59.84 49.30 -11.51
N ILE A 7 59.56 49.27 -10.21
CA ILE A 7 58.74 48.27 -9.50
C ILE A 7 57.28 48.76 -9.50
N PRO A 8 56.29 47.96 -9.88
CA PRO A 8 54.93 48.14 -9.40
C PRO A 8 54.65 47.17 -8.24
N LEU A 9 54.11 47.76 -7.18
CA LEU A 9 53.67 47.14 -5.94
C LEU A 9 52.53 46.14 -6.24
N VAL A 10 52.79 44.83 -6.12
CA VAL A 10 51.73 43.81 -6.14
C VAL A 10 51.22 43.66 -4.70
N ILE A 11 50.03 44.21 -4.43
CA ILE A 11 49.28 43.95 -3.21
C ILE A 11 48.73 42.53 -3.32
N GLY A 12 49.37 41.59 -2.61
CA GLY A 12 48.84 40.23 -2.44
C GLY A 12 47.67 40.24 -1.47
N LEU A 13 46.45 40.08 -1.97
CA LEU A 13 45.32 39.63 -1.16
C LEU A 13 45.46 38.12 -0.98
N PHE A 14 45.99 37.68 0.17
CA PHE A 14 45.77 36.31 0.64
C PHE A 14 44.31 36.21 1.09
N LEU A 15 43.42 35.78 0.20
CA LEU A 15 42.15 35.21 0.61
C LEU A 15 42.43 33.78 1.10
N SER A 16 42.52 33.64 2.41
CA SER A 16 42.34 32.36 3.09
C SER A 16 40.90 31.90 2.81
N LEU A 17 40.74 31.02 1.81
CA LEU A 17 39.56 30.17 1.67
C LEU A 17 39.54 29.23 2.88
N LEU A 18 38.92 29.70 3.97
CA LEU A 18 38.33 28.81 4.97
C LEU A 18 37.20 28.07 4.26
N SER A 19 37.52 26.92 3.69
CA SER A 19 36.53 25.89 3.44
C SER A 19 35.93 25.53 4.79
N LEU A 20 34.79 26.13 5.12
CA LEU A 20 33.87 25.59 6.10
C LEU A 20 33.40 24.25 5.53
N SER A 21 34.16 23.20 5.84
CA SER A 21 33.68 21.83 5.75
C SER A 21 32.53 21.73 6.74
N SER A 22 31.32 21.98 6.26
CA SER A 22 30.11 21.52 6.92
C SER A 22 30.22 19.99 6.96
N SER A 23 30.69 19.45 8.09
CA SER A 23 30.62 18.00 8.31
C SER A 23 29.17 17.59 8.21
N ALA A 24 28.86 16.56 7.42
CA ALA A 24 27.54 15.97 7.44
C ALA A 24 27.26 15.46 8.87
N LYS A 25 25.99 15.51 9.32
CA LYS A 25 25.62 14.88 10.59
C LYS A 25 25.78 13.37 10.43
N GLU A 26 26.37 12.73 11.43
CA GLU A 26 26.72 11.31 11.40
C GLU A 26 25.91 10.55 12.44
N TYR A 27 25.60 9.29 12.13
CA TYR A 27 25.00 8.34 13.05
C TYR A 27 26.08 7.75 13.95
N VAL A 28 25.84 7.79 15.26
CA VAL A 28 26.83 7.44 16.31
C VAL A 28 26.40 6.23 17.15
N GLY A 29 25.23 5.66 16.87
CA GLY A 29 24.67 4.47 17.49
C GLY A 29 24.07 4.72 18.88
N SER A 30 23.08 3.90 19.24
CA SER A 30 22.35 4.02 20.51
C SER A 30 23.23 3.91 21.76
N GLU A 31 24.37 3.21 21.69
CA GLU A 31 25.32 3.09 22.81
C GLU A 31 25.85 4.45 23.29
N SER A 32 26.00 5.41 22.37
CA SER A 32 26.48 6.76 22.68
C SER A 32 25.51 7.56 23.55
N CYS A 33 24.25 7.15 23.64
CA CYS A 33 23.20 7.85 24.40
C CYS A 33 23.15 7.44 25.88
N ILE A 34 23.61 6.23 26.20
CA ILE A 34 23.36 5.54 27.48
C ILE A 34 23.86 6.34 28.69
N THR A 35 25.05 6.93 28.61
CA THR A 35 25.69 7.57 29.77
C THR A 35 24.92 8.80 30.26
N CYS A 36 24.24 9.51 29.37
CA CYS A 36 23.44 10.71 29.66
C CYS A 36 21.94 10.40 29.82
N HIS A 37 21.42 9.40 29.10
CA HIS A 37 19.99 9.05 28.99
C HIS A 37 19.70 7.65 29.55
N GLN A 38 20.09 7.41 30.80
CA GLN A 38 19.97 6.08 31.42
C GLN A 38 18.50 5.66 31.61
N GLU A 39 17.61 6.60 31.94
CA GLU A 39 16.20 6.31 32.18
C GLU A 39 15.51 5.91 30.87
N GLU A 40 15.68 6.70 29.81
CA GLU A 40 15.13 6.40 28.48
C GLU A 40 15.69 5.10 27.91
N TYR A 41 17.01 4.86 28.09
CA TYR A 41 17.62 3.61 27.65
C TYR A 41 17.06 2.39 28.40
N GLN A 42 16.88 2.48 29.72
CA GLN A 42 16.28 1.39 30.51
C GLN A 42 14.82 1.13 30.12
N ALA A 43 14.07 2.18 29.76
CA ALA A 43 12.71 2.06 29.25
C ALA A 43 12.66 1.42 27.85
N TRP A 44 13.64 1.75 27.00
CA TRP A 44 13.79 1.18 25.65
C TRP A 44 14.28 -0.27 25.67
N GLN A 45 15.17 -0.62 26.59
CA GLN A 45 15.72 -1.97 26.70
C GLN A 45 14.60 -2.99 26.97
N GLY A 46 14.46 -3.99 26.11
CA GLY A 46 13.42 -5.01 26.21
C GLY A 46 12.03 -4.58 25.73
N SER A 47 11.90 -3.37 25.16
CA SER A 47 10.72 -2.95 24.40
C SER A 47 10.61 -3.71 23.08
N ASP A 48 9.44 -3.68 22.45
CA ASP A 48 9.27 -4.28 21.12
C ASP A 48 10.07 -3.54 20.04
N HIS A 49 10.40 -2.25 20.25
CA HIS A 49 11.31 -1.53 19.36
C HIS A 49 12.75 -2.05 19.46
N GLU A 50 13.28 -2.26 20.66
CA GLU A 50 14.64 -2.81 20.85
C GLU A 50 14.74 -4.26 20.40
N ARG A 51 13.64 -5.02 20.46
CA ARG A 51 13.61 -6.42 20.03
C ARG A 51 13.07 -6.60 18.62
N ALA A 52 12.85 -5.51 17.87
CA ALA A 52 12.27 -5.55 16.55
C ALA A 52 13.15 -6.33 15.56
N MET A 53 14.48 -6.18 15.68
CA MET A 53 15.46 -6.96 14.93
C MET A 53 16.76 -7.03 15.71
N LEU A 54 17.35 -8.22 15.80
CA LEU A 54 18.62 -8.46 16.48
C LEU A 54 19.44 -9.51 15.72
N HIS A 55 20.76 -9.50 15.89
CA HIS A 55 21.58 -10.65 15.47
C HIS A 55 21.19 -11.90 16.26
N ALA A 56 21.19 -13.05 15.58
CA ALA A 56 20.87 -14.33 16.22
C ALA A 56 21.95 -14.71 17.24
N SER A 57 21.52 -14.91 18.49
CA SER A 57 22.36 -15.27 19.62
C SER A 57 21.55 -16.04 20.66
N THR A 58 22.24 -16.60 21.67
CA THR A 58 21.58 -17.23 22.82
C THR A 58 20.67 -16.31 23.62
N ASN A 59 20.85 -14.98 23.51
CA ASN A 59 20.04 -13.99 24.22
C ASN A 59 18.85 -13.47 23.39
N SER A 60 18.90 -13.59 22.07
CA SER A 60 17.88 -13.04 21.16
C SER A 60 16.94 -14.11 20.57
N VAL A 61 17.42 -15.36 20.43
CA VAL A 61 16.61 -16.47 19.89
C VAL A 61 15.69 -17.05 20.96
N LEU A 62 14.39 -16.98 20.72
CA LEU A 62 13.35 -17.56 21.57
C LEU A 62 12.95 -18.99 21.16
N GLY A 63 13.15 -19.32 19.89
CA GLY A 63 12.69 -20.58 19.30
C GLY A 63 13.46 -21.80 19.77
N ASP A 64 12.82 -22.95 19.70
CA ASP A 64 13.45 -24.22 20.01
C ASP A 64 14.34 -24.69 18.85
N PHE A 65 15.66 -24.55 19.03
CA PHE A 65 16.71 -25.07 18.15
C PHE A 65 17.45 -26.26 18.78
N ASP A 66 16.86 -26.98 19.75
CA ASP A 66 17.45 -28.19 20.34
C ASP A 66 17.11 -29.44 19.51
N SER A 67 17.48 -29.41 18.23
CA SER A 67 17.13 -30.44 17.24
C SER A 67 15.62 -30.66 17.08
N ALA A 68 14.84 -29.59 17.21
CA ALA A 68 13.40 -29.59 16.99
C ALA A 68 13.09 -29.95 15.53
N THR A 69 11.96 -30.64 15.33
CA THR A 69 11.43 -30.97 14.01
C THR A 69 10.02 -30.45 13.87
N PHE A 70 9.68 -29.96 12.68
CA PHE A 70 8.36 -29.50 12.31
C PHE A 70 7.97 -30.14 10.99
N GLU A 71 6.92 -30.96 11.02
CA GLU A 71 6.36 -31.59 9.82
C GLU A 71 5.30 -30.67 9.22
N PHE A 72 5.44 -30.37 7.94
CA PHE A 72 4.47 -29.60 7.16
C PHE A 72 4.26 -30.30 5.82
N GLU A 73 3.01 -30.60 5.47
CA GLU A 73 2.67 -31.35 4.23
C GLU A 73 3.44 -32.66 4.02
N GLY A 74 3.79 -33.36 5.11
CA GLY A 74 4.56 -34.62 5.08
C GLY A 74 6.07 -34.44 4.91
N GLU A 75 6.54 -33.19 4.85
CA GLU A 75 7.92 -32.79 4.69
C GLU A 75 8.52 -32.35 6.05
N GLN A 76 9.72 -32.85 6.37
CA GLN A 76 10.35 -32.59 7.68
C GLN A 76 11.31 -31.41 7.63
N ASN A 77 11.04 -30.40 8.45
CA ASN A 77 11.89 -29.23 8.64
C ASN A 77 12.59 -29.33 9.99
N ARG A 78 13.89 -29.03 10.06
CA ARG A 78 14.70 -29.22 11.28
C ARG A 78 15.35 -27.92 11.74
N PHE A 79 15.21 -27.61 13.02
CA PHE A 79 15.82 -26.45 13.69
C PHE A 79 16.85 -26.94 14.69
N PHE A 80 18.10 -26.54 14.55
CA PHE A 80 19.19 -27.12 15.33
C PHE A 80 20.34 -26.12 15.55
N LYS A 81 21.24 -26.44 16.48
CA LYS A 81 22.47 -25.67 16.74
C LYS A 81 23.71 -26.36 16.18
N LYS A 82 24.69 -25.56 15.73
CA LYS A 82 26.07 -25.99 15.47
C LYS A 82 27.01 -25.11 16.32
N GLY A 83 27.39 -25.61 17.50
CA GLY A 83 28.05 -24.76 18.50
C GLY A 83 27.10 -23.68 19.00
N ASP A 84 27.53 -22.42 18.94
CA ASP A 84 26.72 -21.25 19.32
C ASP A 84 25.84 -20.71 18.18
N GLU A 85 25.95 -21.30 16.99
CA GLU A 85 25.18 -20.88 15.81
C GLU A 85 23.85 -21.60 15.70
N PHE A 86 22.84 -20.90 15.18
CA PHE A 86 21.49 -21.40 14.94
C PHE A 86 21.31 -21.72 13.46
N TRP A 87 20.73 -22.87 13.16
CA TRP A 87 20.61 -23.39 11.81
C TRP A 87 19.23 -23.99 11.57
N VAL A 88 18.79 -23.93 10.32
CA VAL A 88 17.57 -24.57 9.86
C VAL A 88 17.84 -25.41 8.61
N ASN A 89 17.22 -26.58 8.51
CA ASN A 89 17.20 -27.41 7.31
C ASN A 89 15.81 -27.33 6.68
N ILE A 90 15.71 -26.68 5.52
CA ILE A 90 14.46 -26.43 4.78
C ILE A 90 14.72 -26.49 3.27
N GLN A 91 13.64 -26.60 2.48
CA GLN A 91 13.69 -26.63 1.03
C GLN A 91 13.99 -25.25 0.43
N GLY A 92 15.10 -25.16 -0.31
CA GLY A 92 15.55 -23.96 -1.03
C GLY A 92 14.82 -23.65 -2.33
N PRO A 93 15.25 -22.60 -3.06
CA PRO A 93 14.68 -22.21 -4.36
C PRO A 93 14.78 -23.29 -5.46
N ASP A 94 15.68 -24.26 -5.30
CA ASP A 94 15.91 -25.38 -6.21
C ASP A 94 15.16 -26.66 -5.81
N ASP A 95 14.21 -26.53 -4.88
CA ASP A 95 13.44 -27.64 -4.32
C ASP A 95 14.32 -28.68 -3.59
N GLN A 96 15.53 -28.30 -3.15
CA GLN A 96 16.44 -29.15 -2.39
C GLN A 96 16.56 -28.70 -0.93
N TYR A 97 16.63 -29.66 -0.02
CA TYR A 97 16.90 -29.38 1.39
C TYR A 97 18.35 -28.97 1.62
N ARG A 98 18.52 -27.85 2.32
CA ARG A 98 19.84 -27.32 2.67
C ARG A 98 19.85 -26.77 4.08
N ASP A 99 21.03 -26.78 4.68
CA ASP A 99 21.27 -26.13 5.96
C ASP A 99 21.52 -24.63 5.72
N TYR A 100 20.67 -23.79 6.30
CA TYR A 100 20.82 -22.32 6.30
C TYR A 100 21.16 -21.84 7.71
N LYS A 101 22.15 -20.96 7.82
CA LYS A 101 22.49 -20.29 9.08
C LYS A 101 21.47 -19.18 9.32
N ILE A 102 20.91 -19.17 10.51
CA ILE A 102 20.08 -18.05 10.98
C ILE A 102 21.01 -16.91 11.39
N SER A 103 20.93 -15.79 10.68
CA SER A 103 21.74 -14.59 10.95
C SER A 103 21.06 -13.62 11.91
N TYR A 104 19.72 -13.56 11.88
CA TYR A 104 18.94 -12.57 12.62
C TYR A 104 17.64 -13.15 13.17
N THR A 105 17.18 -12.54 14.26
CA THR A 105 15.81 -12.67 14.77
C THR A 105 15.01 -11.43 14.37
N PHE A 106 13.73 -11.61 14.07
CA PHE A 106 12.84 -10.54 13.63
C PHE A 106 11.51 -10.61 14.37
N GLY A 107 11.14 -9.54 15.06
CA GLY A 107 10.04 -9.54 16.02
C GLY A 107 10.37 -10.26 17.33
N HIS A 108 9.44 -10.14 18.28
CA HIS A 108 9.63 -10.62 19.65
C HIS A 108 8.38 -11.29 20.23
N TYR A 109 7.27 -10.55 20.28
CA TYR A 109 5.98 -11.00 20.80
C TYR A 109 4.86 -10.45 19.91
N PRO A 110 3.82 -11.23 19.60
CA PRO A 110 3.55 -12.60 20.02
C PRO A 110 4.25 -13.70 19.19
N LEU A 111 5.04 -13.32 18.20
CA LEU A 111 5.81 -14.25 17.40
C LEU A 111 7.20 -13.69 17.06
N GLN A 112 8.15 -14.60 16.82
CA GLN A 112 9.49 -14.29 16.35
C GLN A 112 9.78 -15.06 15.05
N GLN A 113 10.16 -14.31 14.01
CA GLN A 113 10.63 -14.83 12.73
C GLN A 113 12.15 -14.88 12.70
N TYR A 114 12.70 -15.58 11.71
CA TYR A 114 14.14 -15.77 11.55
C TYR A 114 14.57 -15.52 10.12
N MET A 115 15.79 -15.02 9.94
CA MET A 115 16.32 -14.66 8.62
C MET A 115 17.63 -15.34 8.30
N VAL A 116 17.82 -15.60 7.01
CA VAL A 116 19.02 -16.21 6.43
C VAL A 116 19.63 -15.29 5.38
N GLU A 117 20.96 -15.30 5.28
CA GLU A 117 21.72 -14.57 4.26
C GLU A 117 22.09 -15.46 3.07
N PHE A 118 22.02 -14.90 1.88
CA PHE A 118 22.46 -15.50 0.62
C PHE A 118 23.75 -14.83 0.10
N ASP A 119 24.52 -15.56 -0.72
CA ASP A 119 25.78 -15.07 -1.33
C ASP A 119 25.61 -13.86 -2.27
N ASP A 120 24.38 -13.56 -2.68
CA ASP A 120 24.02 -12.38 -3.48
C ASP A 120 23.64 -11.16 -2.62
N GLY A 121 23.77 -11.27 -1.29
CA GLY A 121 23.48 -10.21 -0.33
C GLY A 121 22.01 -10.12 0.08
N ARG A 122 21.14 -10.97 -0.47
CA ARG A 122 19.75 -11.05 -0.01
C ARG A 122 19.68 -11.59 1.41
N VAL A 123 18.91 -10.92 2.25
CA VAL A 123 18.44 -11.42 3.54
C VAL A 123 16.98 -11.82 3.37
N GLN A 124 16.63 -13.06 3.68
CA GLN A 124 15.29 -13.62 3.50
C GLN A 124 14.70 -14.08 4.82
N LEU A 125 13.43 -13.78 5.07
CA LEU A 125 12.65 -14.41 6.13
C LEU A 125 12.35 -15.87 5.74
N ILE A 126 12.61 -16.80 6.65
CA ILE A 126 12.23 -18.21 6.47
C ILE A 126 10.71 -18.36 6.66
N PRO A 127 10.07 -19.41 6.11
CA PRO A 127 8.61 -19.53 6.16
C PRO A 127 8.06 -19.90 7.54
N PHE A 128 8.93 -20.15 8.52
CA PHE A 128 8.58 -20.63 9.85
C PHE A 128 8.82 -19.56 10.91
N ALA A 129 7.86 -19.42 11.81
CA ALA A 129 7.92 -18.52 12.95
C ALA A 129 7.78 -19.31 14.26
N TRP A 130 8.32 -18.74 15.33
CA TRP A 130 8.13 -19.20 16.69
C TRP A 130 7.01 -18.41 17.34
N ASP A 131 5.97 -19.10 17.83
CA ASP A 131 4.91 -18.52 18.63
C ASP A 131 5.47 -18.27 20.04
N SER A 132 5.79 -17.03 20.38
CA SER A 132 6.48 -16.68 21.63
C SER A 132 5.52 -16.45 22.80
N ARG A 133 4.21 -16.59 22.58
CA ARG A 133 3.20 -16.56 23.65
C ARG A 133 3.38 -17.69 24.64
N ASP A 134 2.73 -17.57 25.79
CA ASP A 134 2.75 -18.61 26.81
C ASP A 134 2.10 -19.91 26.31
N LYS A 135 2.55 -21.05 26.86
CA LYS A 135 1.96 -22.36 26.54
C LYS A 135 0.47 -22.44 26.85
N SER A 136 0.00 -21.70 27.87
CA SER A 136 -1.43 -21.60 28.21
C SER A 136 -2.26 -20.99 27.09
N ASP A 137 -1.66 -20.16 26.25
CA ASP A 137 -2.30 -19.44 25.15
C ASP A 137 -2.07 -20.15 23.80
N GLY A 138 -1.53 -21.37 23.85
CA GLY A 138 -1.17 -22.17 22.67
C GLY A 138 0.17 -21.80 22.02
N GLY A 139 1.00 -21.02 22.71
CA GLY A 139 2.34 -20.63 22.25
C GLY A 139 3.45 -21.65 22.57
N GLN A 140 4.69 -21.20 22.44
CA GLN A 140 5.93 -21.98 22.52
C GLN A 140 5.97 -23.13 21.51
N ARG A 141 5.72 -22.81 20.24
CA ARG A 141 5.71 -23.79 19.13
C ARG A 141 6.16 -23.17 17.81
N TRP A 142 6.67 -24.02 16.93
CA TRP A 142 6.89 -23.70 15.53
C TRP A 142 5.58 -23.73 14.75
N PHE A 143 5.44 -22.83 13.78
CA PHE A 143 4.35 -22.85 12.81
C PHE A 143 4.80 -22.27 11.46
N HIS A 144 4.14 -22.71 10.39
CA HIS A 144 4.34 -22.14 9.05
C HIS A 144 3.50 -20.86 8.95
N LEU A 145 4.13 -19.74 8.64
CA LEU A 145 3.47 -18.42 8.69
C LEU A 145 2.44 -18.25 7.57
N TYR A 146 2.76 -18.76 6.37
CA TYR A 146 1.93 -18.64 5.17
C TYR A 146 1.65 -20.00 4.52
N PRO A 147 0.88 -20.90 5.17
CA PRO A 147 0.75 -22.30 4.75
C PRO A 147 0.09 -22.49 3.38
N ASP A 148 -0.70 -21.51 2.92
CA ASP A 148 -1.42 -21.60 1.64
C ASP A 148 -0.63 -21.04 0.45
N LEU A 149 0.60 -20.56 0.66
CA LEU A 149 1.42 -19.94 -0.37
C LEU A 149 2.44 -20.91 -0.96
N ASP A 150 2.59 -20.87 -2.28
CA ASP A 150 3.55 -21.68 -3.03
C ASP A 150 4.57 -20.79 -3.78
N LYS A 151 5.55 -21.39 -4.47
CA LYS A 151 6.63 -20.66 -5.17
C LYS A 151 6.17 -19.67 -6.24
N HIS A 152 4.91 -19.72 -6.64
CA HIS A 152 4.29 -18.79 -7.58
C HIS A 152 3.67 -17.56 -6.89
N ASP A 153 3.65 -17.51 -5.56
CA ASP A 153 3.08 -16.42 -4.77
C ASP A 153 4.17 -15.44 -4.29
N GLU A 154 3.82 -14.15 -4.16
CA GLU A 154 4.77 -13.06 -3.84
C GLU A 154 5.52 -13.27 -2.53
N PHE A 155 4.79 -13.73 -1.51
CA PHE A 155 5.27 -13.90 -0.14
C PHE A 155 5.82 -15.31 0.15
N TYR A 156 6.07 -16.12 -0.88
CA TYR A 156 6.86 -17.34 -0.70
C TYR A 156 8.28 -16.98 -0.27
N TRP A 157 8.86 -17.77 0.62
CA TRP A 157 10.07 -17.41 1.38
C TRP A 157 11.33 -17.11 0.54
N THR A 158 11.40 -17.62 -0.68
CA THR A 158 12.52 -17.33 -1.59
C THR A 158 12.25 -16.18 -2.56
N ASN A 159 11.02 -15.67 -2.59
CA ASN A 159 10.55 -14.63 -3.52
C ASN A 159 10.75 -13.22 -2.93
N ALA A 160 10.44 -12.19 -3.73
CA ALA A 160 10.72 -10.81 -3.40
C ALA A 160 9.91 -10.27 -2.21
N GLY A 161 8.73 -10.84 -1.92
CA GLY A 161 7.88 -10.41 -0.81
C GLY A 161 8.45 -10.72 0.58
N GLN A 162 9.44 -11.61 0.68
CA GLN A 162 10.10 -11.97 1.94
C GLN A 162 11.52 -11.39 2.06
N ASN A 163 11.95 -10.60 1.06
CA ASN A 163 13.28 -10.02 1.04
C ASN A 163 13.37 -8.83 2.00
N TRP A 164 14.17 -8.98 3.05
CA TRP A 164 14.34 -7.95 4.07
C TRP A 164 14.95 -6.66 3.52
N ASN A 165 15.92 -6.74 2.59
CA ASN A 165 16.64 -5.57 2.06
C ASN A 165 15.66 -4.53 1.47
N PHE A 166 14.62 -4.99 0.78
CA PHE A 166 13.57 -4.12 0.23
C PHE A 166 12.41 -3.91 1.20
N MET A 167 11.89 -4.99 1.81
CA MET A 167 10.61 -4.95 2.52
C MET A 167 10.71 -4.36 3.93
N CYS A 168 11.86 -4.48 4.59
CA CYS A 168 11.96 -4.33 6.05
C CYS A 168 13.11 -3.42 6.49
N ALA A 169 14.22 -3.41 5.76
CA ALA A 169 15.46 -2.79 6.23
C ALA A 169 15.30 -1.31 6.62
N ASP A 170 14.56 -0.52 5.83
CA ASP A 170 14.40 0.94 6.07
C ASP A 170 13.61 1.26 7.35
N CYS A 171 12.87 0.28 7.89
CA CYS A 171 12.16 0.39 9.17
C CYS A 171 12.95 -0.20 10.35
N HIS A 172 13.85 -1.15 10.08
CA HIS A 172 14.56 -1.95 11.09
C HIS A 172 16.07 -1.68 11.10
N SER A 173 16.49 -0.50 10.64
CA SER A 173 17.88 -0.07 10.70
C SER A 173 18.01 1.44 10.67
N THR A 174 19.19 1.95 11.05
CA THR A 174 19.54 3.37 10.94
C THR A 174 20.58 3.59 9.86
N ASN A 175 20.52 4.72 9.16
CA ASN A 175 21.45 5.08 8.08
C ASN A 175 21.56 3.99 7.00
N LEU A 176 20.43 3.44 6.59
CA LEU A 176 20.39 2.38 5.60
C LEU A 176 20.81 2.89 4.22
N GLU A 177 21.71 2.14 3.59
CA GLU A 177 21.96 2.19 2.16
C GLU A 177 21.81 0.78 1.59
N LYS A 178 20.81 0.58 0.74
CA LYS A 178 20.49 -0.71 0.12
C LYS A 178 21.59 -1.17 -0.81
N ASN A 179 22.24 -0.22 -1.49
CA ASN A 179 23.38 -0.45 -2.39
C ASN A 179 23.15 -1.63 -3.36
N TYR A 180 21.97 -1.64 -3.98
CA TYR A 180 21.59 -2.69 -4.93
C TYR A 180 22.22 -2.45 -6.31
N ASP A 181 23.00 -3.41 -6.79
CA ASP A 181 23.55 -3.41 -8.15
C ASP A 181 22.56 -4.11 -9.11
N ALA A 182 21.85 -3.31 -9.89
CA ALA A 182 20.86 -3.80 -10.85
C ALA A 182 21.44 -4.64 -12.00
N THR A 183 22.76 -4.54 -12.27
CA THR A 183 23.46 -5.31 -13.30
C THR A 183 23.89 -6.66 -12.75
N ALA A 184 24.49 -6.68 -11.56
CA ALA A 184 24.93 -7.91 -10.90
C ALA A 184 23.77 -8.68 -10.23
N ASN A 185 22.63 -8.01 -10.00
CA ASN A 185 21.51 -8.49 -9.19
C ASN A 185 21.97 -8.88 -7.77
N LYS A 186 22.65 -7.96 -7.10
CA LYS A 186 23.22 -8.17 -5.77
C LYS A 186 22.96 -6.99 -4.86
N TYR A 187 22.79 -7.30 -3.58
CA TYR A 187 22.73 -6.31 -2.52
C TYR A 187 24.10 -6.17 -1.85
N GLN A 188 24.46 -4.94 -1.52
CA GLN A 188 25.61 -4.61 -0.66
C GLN A 188 25.13 -3.72 0.48
N THR A 189 24.03 -4.13 1.10
CA THR A 189 23.29 -3.32 2.05
C THR A 189 24.13 -3.00 3.29
N THR A 190 24.17 -1.73 3.66
CA THR A 190 24.91 -1.22 4.82
C THR A 190 24.00 -0.38 5.71
N TRP A 191 24.31 -0.33 6.99
CA TRP A 191 23.58 0.42 8.01
C TRP A 191 24.52 0.77 9.17
N SER A 192 24.12 1.69 10.03
CA SER A 192 24.82 2.00 11.28
C SER A 192 24.40 1.11 12.45
N GLU A 193 23.10 0.80 12.55
CA GLU A 193 22.51 -0.07 13.57
C GLU A 193 21.39 -0.89 12.93
N VAL A 194 21.29 -2.19 13.24
CA VAL A 194 20.27 -3.12 12.70
C VAL A 194 19.13 -3.32 13.69
N ASN A 195 18.52 -2.20 14.09
CA ASN A 195 17.43 -2.17 15.05
C ASN A 195 16.61 -0.87 14.92
N VAL A 196 15.50 -0.77 15.64
CA VAL A 196 14.82 0.51 15.90
C VAL A 196 15.54 1.22 17.06
N GLY A 197 16.75 1.70 16.78
CA GLY A 197 17.62 2.42 17.72
C GLY A 197 17.22 3.88 17.93
N CYS A 198 17.90 4.57 18.85
CA CYS A 198 17.58 5.95 19.23
C CYS A 198 17.55 6.90 18.02
N GLU A 199 18.53 6.78 17.12
CA GLU A 199 18.68 7.66 15.96
C GLU A 199 17.67 7.38 14.85
N ALA A 200 16.94 6.25 14.88
CA ALA A 200 15.82 6.01 13.97
C ALA A 200 14.71 7.06 14.19
N CYS A 201 14.45 7.40 15.46
CA CYS A 201 13.47 8.40 15.83
C CYS A 201 14.06 9.81 15.92
N HIS A 202 15.22 9.97 16.56
CA HIS A 202 15.83 11.27 16.86
C HIS A 202 16.67 11.88 15.73
N GLY A 203 17.01 11.09 14.71
CA GLY A 203 17.96 11.49 13.67
C GLY A 203 19.42 11.38 14.12
N PRO A 204 20.38 11.71 13.23
CA PRO A 204 21.81 11.60 13.50
C PRO A 204 22.25 12.52 14.65
N ALA A 205 22.98 11.97 15.61
CA ALA A 205 23.28 12.63 16.89
C ALA A 205 24.68 13.26 16.99
N SER A 206 25.54 13.20 15.96
CA SER A 206 26.91 13.72 16.07
C SER A 206 26.99 15.19 16.50
N GLU A 207 26.14 16.07 15.95
CA GLU A 207 26.06 17.48 16.36
C GLU A 207 25.53 17.64 17.78
N HIS A 208 24.58 16.80 18.20
CA HIS A 208 24.07 16.79 19.57
C HIS A 208 25.17 16.42 20.58
N LEU A 209 25.99 15.41 20.27
CA LEU A 209 27.12 15.04 21.12
C LEU A 209 28.15 16.17 21.23
N ASP A 210 28.48 16.83 20.12
CA ASP A 210 29.41 17.95 20.11
C ASP A 210 28.85 19.19 20.82
N TRP A 211 27.53 19.39 20.78
CA TRP A 211 26.83 20.39 21.57
C TRP A 211 26.89 20.07 23.06
N ALA A 212 26.59 18.83 23.46
CA ALA A 212 26.52 18.39 24.85
C ALA A 212 27.89 18.40 25.57
N LYS A 213 28.99 18.22 24.83
CA LYS A 213 30.37 18.25 25.38
C LYS A 213 30.85 19.64 25.79
N LYS A 214 30.17 20.71 25.37
CA LYS A 214 30.60 22.09 25.68
C LYS A 214 30.28 22.43 27.13
N GLU A 215 31.21 23.03 27.87
CA GLU A 215 30.99 23.48 29.26
C GLU A 215 29.81 24.46 29.41
N SER A 216 29.49 25.19 28.34
CA SER A 216 28.31 26.06 28.25
C SER A 216 27.72 25.92 26.85
N PRO A 217 26.84 24.94 26.61
CA PRO A 217 26.28 24.68 25.30
C PRO A 217 25.48 25.88 24.80
N PRO A 218 25.73 26.38 23.57
CA PRO A 218 24.94 27.45 23.00
C PRO A 218 23.49 26.98 22.75
N SER A 219 22.53 27.90 22.79
CA SER A 219 21.16 27.60 22.36
C SER A 219 21.15 27.40 20.85
N ILE A 220 20.94 26.16 20.42
CA ILE A 220 20.80 25.76 19.02
C ILE A 220 19.47 25.04 18.82
N ALA A 221 18.98 25.02 17.58
CA ALA A 221 17.74 24.32 17.25
C ALA A 221 17.83 22.85 17.68
N HIS A 222 16.79 22.38 18.39
CA HIS A 222 16.60 21.00 18.83
C HIS A 222 17.84 20.37 19.49
N ALA A 223 18.66 21.17 20.17
CA ALA A 223 19.90 20.71 20.80
C ALA A 223 20.85 19.95 19.84
N GLY A 224 20.86 20.30 18.55
CA GLY A 224 21.73 19.67 17.54
C GLY A 224 21.06 18.55 16.76
N PHE A 225 19.86 18.12 17.13
CA PHE A 225 19.05 17.21 16.31
C PHE A 225 18.45 17.94 15.12
N ASP A 226 18.02 17.18 14.12
CA ASP A 226 17.45 17.69 12.88
C ASP A 226 15.93 17.82 12.87
N ARG A 227 15.27 17.45 13.98
CA ARG A 227 13.82 17.36 14.14
C ARG A 227 13.37 17.69 15.57
N ASP A 228 12.10 18.02 15.73
CA ASP A 228 11.47 18.44 16.98
C ASP A 228 10.39 17.46 17.46
N LEU A 229 10.78 16.51 18.30
CA LEU A 229 9.85 15.55 18.89
C LEU A 229 9.14 16.09 20.14
N SER A 230 9.44 17.31 20.61
CA SER A 230 8.89 17.85 21.86
C SER A 230 7.46 18.42 21.72
N LYS A 231 7.02 18.64 20.48
CA LYS A 231 5.72 19.24 20.16
C LYS A 231 4.62 18.17 20.11
N ALA A 232 3.63 18.34 20.98
CA ALA A 232 2.37 17.61 20.97
C ALA A 232 1.30 18.49 21.61
N VAL A 233 0.01 18.15 21.45
CA VAL A 233 -1.04 18.81 22.22
C VAL A 233 -0.90 18.39 23.68
N LYS A 234 -0.54 19.33 24.56
CA LYS A 234 -0.33 19.08 26.00
C LYS A 234 -1.54 19.40 26.87
N GLN A 235 -2.45 20.23 26.36
CA GLN A 235 -3.61 20.71 27.12
C GLN A 235 -4.89 20.61 26.31
N TRP A 236 -5.90 20.04 26.95
CA TRP A 236 -7.24 19.84 26.43
C TRP A 236 -8.22 20.67 27.27
N VAL A 237 -9.03 21.49 26.62
CA VAL A 237 -9.94 22.44 27.29
C VAL A 237 -11.39 22.05 27.08
N MET A 238 -12.19 22.19 28.13
CA MET A 238 -13.63 21.96 28.07
C MET A 238 -14.27 23.12 27.29
N GLN A 239 -15.22 22.79 26.41
CA GLN A 239 -16.03 23.78 25.72
C GLN A 239 -17.50 23.48 26.00
N GLU A 240 -18.26 24.51 26.34
CA GLU A 240 -19.68 24.39 26.67
C GLU A 240 -20.45 23.68 25.54
N GLY A 241 -21.27 22.69 25.91
CA GLY A 241 -22.04 21.88 24.97
C GLY A 241 -21.25 20.80 24.20
N LYS A 242 -19.98 20.53 24.57
CA LYS A 242 -19.20 19.42 24.02
C LYS A 242 -19.00 18.32 25.06
N SER A 243 -19.18 17.07 24.63
CA SER A 243 -18.87 15.88 25.44
C SER A 243 -17.38 15.48 25.37
N THR A 244 -16.60 16.15 24.52
CA THR A 244 -15.16 15.89 24.34
C THR A 244 -14.36 17.19 24.48
N PHE A 245 -13.26 17.14 25.23
CA PHE A 245 -12.31 18.25 25.33
C PHE A 245 -11.72 18.61 23.96
N GLN A 246 -11.38 19.88 23.76
CA GLN A 246 -10.78 20.40 22.54
C GLN A 246 -9.31 20.75 22.77
N PRO A 247 -8.44 20.62 21.76
CA PRO A 247 -7.04 21.02 21.92
C PRO A 247 -6.98 22.52 22.19
N GLN A 248 -6.21 22.94 23.21
CA GLN A 248 -6.02 24.37 23.49
C GLN A 248 -5.30 25.07 22.33
N ALA A 249 -4.26 24.41 21.79
CA ALA A 249 -3.53 24.82 20.62
C ALA A 249 -3.10 23.58 19.83
N LYS A 250 -3.13 23.69 18.49
CA LYS A 250 -2.55 22.68 17.61
C LYS A 250 -1.14 23.09 17.25
N HIS A 251 -0.23 22.11 17.19
CA HIS A 251 1.15 22.31 16.80
C HIS A 251 1.48 21.38 15.64
N ASN A 252 2.20 21.88 14.64
CA ASN A 252 2.86 21.00 13.69
C ASN A 252 3.94 20.24 14.46
N THR A 253 3.91 18.92 14.34
CA THR A 253 4.81 18.01 15.07
C THR A 253 5.48 17.07 14.09
N ASP A 254 6.78 16.87 14.29
CA ASP A 254 7.59 15.98 13.49
C ASP A 254 7.33 14.51 13.86
N GLN A 255 6.72 14.26 15.02
CA GLN A 255 6.39 12.93 15.52
C GLN A 255 5.59 12.10 14.50
N MET A 256 4.68 12.74 13.75
CA MET A 256 3.85 12.00 12.79
C MET A 256 4.66 11.40 11.67
N GLN A 257 5.61 12.15 11.13
CA GLN A 257 6.43 11.69 10.01
C GLN A 257 7.44 10.64 10.49
N VAL A 258 7.99 10.81 11.70
CA VAL A 258 8.89 9.84 12.33
C VAL A 258 8.21 8.50 12.58
N CYS A 259 7.02 8.50 13.19
CA CYS A 259 6.29 7.24 13.42
C CYS A 259 5.79 6.63 12.09
N ALA A 260 5.32 7.48 11.15
CA ALA A 260 4.78 7.02 9.88
C ALA A 260 5.84 6.39 8.96
N GLN A 261 7.14 6.67 9.16
CA GLN A 261 8.20 5.95 8.46
C GLN A 261 8.00 4.44 8.62
N CYS A 262 7.77 3.92 9.82
CA CYS A 262 7.63 2.48 10.00
C CYS A 262 6.17 2.02 10.04
N HIS A 263 5.29 2.80 10.67
CA HIS A 263 3.91 2.40 10.93
C HIS A 263 2.94 2.77 9.82
N SER A 264 3.35 2.61 8.55
CA SER A 264 2.51 2.87 7.39
C SER A 264 2.75 1.87 6.25
N ARG A 265 1.69 1.56 5.49
CA ARG A 265 1.82 0.89 4.19
C ARG A 265 2.29 1.92 3.16
N ARG A 266 3.51 1.76 2.67
CA ARG A 266 4.15 2.72 1.77
C ARG A 266 5.15 2.07 0.82
N THR A 267 5.53 2.82 -0.20
CA THR A 267 6.69 2.53 -1.05
C THR A 267 7.76 3.58 -0.78
N GLN A 268 9.02 3.17 -0.66
CA GLN A 268 10.14 4.10 -0.61
C GLN A 268 10.49 4.62 -2.01
N LEU A 269 10.61 5.93 -2.13
CA LEU A 269 10.93 6.60 -3.40
C LEU A 269 12.44 6.74 -3.58
N THR A 270 13.13 7.04 -2.49
CA THR A 270 14.57 7.32 -2.47
C THR A 270 15.17 7.06 -1.09
N GLU A 271 16.48 6.85 -1.03
CA GLU A 271 17.28 6.87 0.20
C GLU A 271 17.75 8.29 0.55
N GLN A 272 17.76 9.20 -0.43
CA GLN A 272 18.11 10.59 -0.23
C GLN A 272 16.93 11.38 0.32
N GLY A 273 17.21 12.39 1.14
CA GLY A 273 16.18 13.27 1.69
C GLY A 273 15.72 12.87 3.08
N ASP A 274 15.22 13.88 3.81
CA ASP A 274 14.81 13.78 5.20
C ASP A 274 13.29 13.87 5.24
N HIS A 275 12.64 12.74 5.51
CA HIS A 275 11.17 12.62 5.54
C HIS A 275 10.48 13.53 6.56
N VAL A 276 11.24 14.12 7.50
CA VAL A 276 10.75 15.14 8.42
C VAL A 276 10.89 16.53 7.81
N LYS A 277 12.10 16.90 7.36
CA LYS A 277 12.38 18.26 6.88
C LYS A 277 11.76 18.59 5.53
N THR A 278 11.84 17.67 4.58
CA THR A 278 11.28 17.89 3.23
C THR A 278 9.81 17.53 3.21
N GLY A 279 9.44 16.49 3.95
CA GLY A 279 8.08 16.00 4.11
C GLY A 279 7.99 14.51 3.82
N PHE A 280 6.97 13.86 4.38
CA PHE A 280 6.80 12.41 4.27
C PHE A 280 6.77 11.93 2.81
N LEU A 281 6.06 12.67 1.95
CA LEU A 281 5.90 12.35 0.54
C LEU A 281 7.10 12.74 -0.36
N ASP A 282 8.18 13.26 0.22
CA ASP A 282 9.46 13.40 -0.49
C ASP A 282 10.33 12.14 -0.41
N LYS A 283 10.12 11.29 0.60
CA LYS A 283 10.84 10.01 0.74
C LYS A 283 9.94 8.80 0.46
N TYR A 284 8.64 8.92 0.69
CA TYR A 284 7.70 7.80 0.66
C TYR A 284 6.47 8.10 -0.18
N ARG A 285 5.82 7.06 -0.73
CA ARG A 285 4.46 7.15 -1.25
C ARG A 285 3.54 6.33 -0.38
N LEU A 286 2.60 6.99 0.30
CA LEU A 286 1.61 6.35 1.17
C LEU A 286 0.53 5.62 0.34
N SER A 287 0.15 4.42 0.74
CA SER A 287 -1.03 3.75 0.18
C SER A 287 -2.32 4.44 0.61
N LEU A 288 -3.21 4.68 -0.36
CA LEU A 288 -4.56 5.19 -0.12
C LEU A 288 -5.49 4.08 0.40
N ILE A 289 -6.76 4.41 0.68
CA ILE A 289 -7.78 3.45 1.09
C ILE A 289 -8.28 2.72 -0.17
N THR A 290 -7.67 1.59 -0.52
CA THR A 290 -8.00 0.75 -1.68
C THR A 290 -8.72 -0.54 -1.26
N PRO A 291 -9.53 -1.18 -2.11
CA PRO A 291 -10.28 -2.38 -1.72
C PRO A 291 -9.38 -3.60 -1.45
N GLU A 292 -8.14 -3.60 -1.95
CA GLU A 292 -7.15 -4.65 -1.67
C GLU A 292 -6.56 -4.52 -0.26
N LEU A 293 -6.61 -3.32 0.33
CA LEU A 293 -5.96 -3.01 1.60
C LEU A 293 -6.98 -2.76 2.71
N TYR A 294 -8.13 -2.17 2.41
CA TYR A 294 -9.13 -1.76 3.42
C TYR A 294 -10.52 -2.23 3.05
N HIS A 295 -11.34 -2.47 4.06
CA HIS A 295 -12.79 -2.57 3.90
C HIS A 295 -13.36 -1.23 3.40
N HIS A 296 -14.54 -1.24 2.76
CA HIS A 296 -15.11 -0.02 2.17
C HIS A 296 -15.36 1.10 3.19
N ASP A 297 -15.52 0.78 4.46
CA ASP A 297 -15.69 1.74 5.56
C ASP A 297 -14.37 2.24 6.17
N GLY A 298 -13.24 1.86 5.58
CA GLY A 298 -11.91 2.33 5.94
C GLY A 298 -11.25 1.55 7.07
N GLN A 299 -11.91 0.52 7.61
CA GLN A 299 -11.28 -0.44 8.51
C GLN A 299 -10.17 -1.19 7.76
N ILE A 300 -9.06 -1.44 8.46
CA ILE A 300 -7.93 -2.21 7.93
C ILE A 300 -8.38 -3.64 7.61
N PHE A 301 -8.07 -4.11 6.39
CA PHE A 301 -8.30 -5.48 5.95
C PHE A 301 -7.00 -6.30 5.87
N ASP A 302 -5.95 -5.72 5.25
CA ASP A 302 -4.61 -6.31 5.14
C ASP A 302 -3.61 -5.63 6.11
N GLU A 303 -2.35 -6.08 6.15
CA GLU A 303 -1.29 -5.49 6.98
C GLU A 303 -0.88 -4.07 6.54
N ASN A 304 -1.70 -3.09 6.92
CA ASN A 304 -1.52 -1.68 6.59
C ASN A 304 -0.86 -0.83 7.67
N TYR A 305 -0.51 -1.46 8.79
CA TYR A 305 -0.09 -0.77 10.02
C TYR A 305 -1.17 0.22 10.48
N VAL A 306 -0.82 1.40 11.00
CA VAL A 306 -1.82 2.29 11.64
C VAL A 306 -1.96 3.66 11.00
N TYR A 307 -0.96 4.18 10.28
CA TYR A 307 -0.95 5.59 9.85
C TYR A 307 -2.09 5.94 8.89
N GLY A 308 -2.39 5.07 7.90
CA GLY A 308 -3.51 5.29 6.97
C GLY A 308 -4.86 5.36 7.69
N SER A 309 -5.10 4.45 8.66
CA SER A 309 -6.29 4.49 9.52
C SER A 309 -6.34 5.73 10.41
N TYR A 310 -5.21 6.11 11.03
CA TYR A 310 -5.06 7.32 11.85
C TYR A 310 -5.44 8.59 11.06
N LEU A 311 -5.00 8.73 9.81
CA LEU A 311 -5.34 9.87 8.95
C LEU A 311 -6.84 9.97 8.63
N GLN A 312 -7.61 8.89 8.79
CA GLN A 312 -9.08 8.94 8.67
C GLN A 312 -9.76 9.57 9.89
N SER A 313 -9.07 9.60 11.03
CA SER A 313 -9.68 9.91 12.31
C SER A 313 -9.90 11.41 12.54
N LYS A 314 -10.88 11.70 13.40
CA LYS A 314 -11.05 13.06 13.95
C LYS A 314 -9.91 13.45 14.89
N MET A 315 -9.21 12.48 15.47
CA MET A 315 -8.07 12.71 16.36
C MET A 315 -6.90 13.33 15.59
N ALA A 316 -6.58 12.78 14.41
CA ALA A 316 -5.59 13.36 13.50
C ALA A 316 -5.95 14.80 13.12
N ALA A 317 -7.21 15.03 12.71
CA ALA A 317 -7.70 16.37 12.39
C ALA A 317 -7.64 17.36 13.58
N LYS A 318 -7.56 16.87 14.82
CA LYS A 318 -7.43 17.66 16.05
C LYS A 318 -6.00 17.81 16.54
N GLY A 319 -5.02 17.17 15.89
CA GLY A 319 -3.60 17.26 16.24
C GLY A 319 -3.19 16.35 17.39
N VAL A 320 -3.96 15.30 17.70
CA VAL A 320 -3.52 14.24 18.62
C VAL A 320 -2.33 13.52 17.99
N SER A 321 -1.20 13.42 18.69
CA SER A 321 -0.03 12.67 18.22
C SER A 321 0.03 11.28 18.85
N CYS A 322 0.87 10.38 18.30
CA CYS A 322 1.15 9.06 18.84
C CYS A 322 1.56 9.13 20.32
N THR A 323 2.39 10.11 20.71
CA THR A 323 2.86 10.27 22.09
C THR A 323 1.81 10.82 23.06
N ASN A 324 0.61 11.22 22.58
CA ASN A 324 -0.52 11.45 23.47
C ASN A 324 -1.10 10.16 24.06
N CYS A 325 -0.81 9.00 23.44
CA CYS A 325 -1.31 7.70 23.87
C CYS A 325 -0.18 6.71 24.20
N HIS A 326 0.96 6.79 23.50
CA HIS A 326 2.06 5.84 23.61
C HIS A 326 3.30 6.47 24.23
N ASP A 327 4.00 5.69 25.05
CA ASP A 327 5.36 6.01 25.44
C ASP A 327 6.33 5.42 24.40
N PRO A 328 7.13 6.26 23.71
CA PRO A 328 7.94 5.82 22.58
C PRO A 328 9.15 4.96 23.00
N HIS A 329 9.58 5.04 24.26
CA HIS A 329 10.70 4.24 24.75
C HIS A 329 10.23 2.86 25.19
N THR A 330 9.16 2.78 25.98
CA THR A 330 8.65 1.49 26.47
C THR A 330 7.86 0.70 25.42
N SER A 331 7.46 1.32 24.31
CA SER A 331 6.52 0.78 23.30
C SER A 331 5.12 0.45 23.84
N LYS A 332 4.78 0.96 25.04
CA LYS A 332 3.50 0.71 25.73
C LYS A 332 2.64 1.97 25.74
N LEU A 333 1.41 1.84 26.24
CA LEU A 333 0.56 3.00 26.50
C LEU A 333 1.19 3.88 27.59
N ALA A 334 1.19 5.19 27.37
CA ALA A 334 1.75 6.18 28.30
C ALA A 334 0.95 6.26 29.61
N ILE A 335 -0.33 5.88 29.58
CA ILE A 335 -1.20 5.75 30.74
C ILE A 335 -2.03 4.46 30.64
N PRO A 336 -2.63 3.97 31.74
CA PRO A 336 -3.47 2.78 31.70
C PRO A 336 -4.57 2.88 30.65
N GLN A 337 -4.83 1.77 29.94
CA GLN A 337 -5.79 1.71 28.83
C GLN A 337 -7.14 2.34 29.17
N GLU A 338 -7.63 2.11 30.39
CA GLU A 338 -8.94 2.57 30.86
C GLU A 338 -9.03 4.10 30.97
N ALA A 339 -7.88 4.77 31.05
CA ALA A 339 -7.77 6.21 31.17
C ALA A 339 -7.36 6.91 29.86
N VAL A 340 -6.82 6.18 28.87
CA VAL A 340 -6.32 6.76 27.60
C VAL A 340 -7.39 7.61 26.91
N CYS A 341 -8.60 7.07 26.77
CA CYS A 341 -9.71 7.79 26.13
C CYS A 341 -10.24 8.92 27.02
N ALA A 342 -10.24 8.72 28.35
CA ALA A 342 -10.75 9.67 29.34
C ALA A 342 -9.95 10.98 29.41
N GLN A 343 -8.73 11.02 28.82
CA GLN A 343 -7.97 12.25 28.65
C GLN A 343 -8.76 13.33 27.89
N CYS A 344 -9.59 12.92 26.92
CA CYS A 344 -10.33 13.81 26.05
C CYS A 344 -11.85 13.54 26.04
N HIS A 345 -12.29 12.38 26.50
CA HIS A 345 -13.70 11.99 26.54
C HIS A 345 -14.20 12.08 27.97
N ILE A 346 -15.24 12.90 28.22
CA ILE A 346 -15.75 13.15 29.57
C ILE A 346 -16.30 11.84 30.16
N PRO A 347 -15.72 11.29 31.25
CA PRO A 347 -16.11 9.97 31.75
C PRO A 347 -17.59 9.85 32.14
N THR A 348 -18.21 10.93 32.62
CA THR A 348 -19.63 10.97 32.98
C THR A 348 -20.58 10.95 31.79
N GLU A 349 -20.08 11.24 30.58
CA GLU A 349 -20.84 11.16 29.33
C GLU A 349 -20.63 9.84 28.60
N PHE A 350 -19.46 9.22 28.77
CA PHE A 350 -19.08 7.95 28.15
C PHE A 350 -19.07 6.78 29.16
N SER A 351 -19.99 6.78 30.13
CA SER A 351 -20.12 5.71 31.12
C SER A 351 -20.86 4.49 30.53
N PRO A 352 -20.72 3.29 31.15
CA PRO A 352 -21.45 2.10 30.70
C PRO A 352 -22.97 2.29 30.66
N GLU A 353 -23.55 3.08 31.57
CA GLU A 353 -25.00 3.31 31.63
C GLU A 353 -25.53 4.25 30.53
N LYS A 354 -24.67 5.09 29.96
CA LYS A 354 -25.05 6.10 28.96
C LYS A 354 -24.55 5.79 27.55
N HIS A 355 -23.45 5.04 27.42
CA HIS A 355 -22.75 4.91 26.15
C HIS A 355 -22.53 3.48 25.69
N THR A 356 -21.88 2.64 26.49
CA THR A 356 -21.52 1.29 26.02
C THR A 356 -22.62 0.27 26.27
N PHE A 357 -23.48 0.49 27.26
CA PHE A 357 -24.58 -0.40 27.69
C PHE A 357 -24.15 -1.82 28.06
N HIS A 358 -22.84 -2.03 28.25
CA HIS A 358 -22.28 -3.26 28.77
C HIS A 358 -22.11 -3.16 30.28
N LYS A 359 -21.91 -4.31 30.94
CA LYS A 359 -21.61 -4.34 32.38
C LYS A 359 -20.35 -3.53 32.65
N ALA A 360 -20.37 -2.65 33.65
CA ALA A 360 -19.17 -1.93 34.09
C ALA A 360 -18.02 -2.89 34.40
N ASP A 361 -16.80 -2.43 34.13
CA ASP A 361 -15.54 -3.17 34.32
C ASP A 361 -15.47 -4.51 33.56
N SER A 362 -16.24 -4.66 32.49
CA SER A 362 -16.10 -5.77 31.54
C SER A 362 -15.26 -5.36 30.34
N GLU A 363 -14.61 -6.33 29.68
CA GLU A 363 -13.89 -6.13 28.41
C GLU A 363 -14.77 -5.41 27.37
N ALA A 364 -16.05 -5.81 27.27
CA ALA A 364 -17.01 -5.20 26.35
C ALA A 364 -17.36 -3.73 26.68
N SER A 365 -17.09 -3.27 27.92
CA SER A 365 -17.31 -1.87 28.32
C SER A 365 -16.13 -0.95 27.99
N GLN A 366 -14.98 -1.49 27.56
CA GLN A 366 -13.81 -0.70 27.20
C GLN A 366 -14.01 0.01 25.85
N CYS A 367 -13.55 1.26 25.75
CA CYS A 367 -13.70 2.06 24.53
C CYS A 367 -13.01 1.42 23.32
N VAL A 368 -11.82 0.84 23.56
CA VAL A 368 -10.98 0.23 22.51
C VAL A 368 -11.65 -0.99 21.89
N THR A 369 -12.47 -1.72 22.64
CA THR A 369 -13.17 -2.91 22.14
C THR A 369 -14.05 -2.57 20.95
N CYS A 370 -14.85 -1.50 21.05
CA CYS A 370 -15.77 -1.11 19.97
C CYS A 370 -15.15 -0.15 18.94
N HIS A 371 -14.27 0.76 19.37
CA HIS A 371 -13.77 1.83 18.50
C HIS A 371 -12.41 1.52 17.86
N MET A 372 -11.69 0.52 18.36
CA MET A 372 -10.41 0.06 17.79
C MET A 372 -10.50 -1.45 17.56
N PRO A 373 -11.34 -1.89 16.60
CA PRO A 373 -11.54 -3.31 16.33
C PRO A 373 -10.20 -3.98 16.05
N GLU A 374 -10.10 -5.22 16.48
CA GLU A 374 -8.88 -6.01 16.46
C GLU A 374 -8.96 -7.05 15.35
N THR A 375 -7.90 -7.14 14.55
CA THR A 375 -7.74 -8.17 13.52
C THR A 375 -6.46 -8.94 13.82
N THR A 376 -6.54 -10.27 13.82
CA THR A 376 -5.37 -11.13 14.00
C THR A 376 -4.66 -11.34 12.67
N TYR A 377 -3.45 -10.83 12.56
CA TYR A 377 -2.53 -11.06 11.45
C TYR A 377 -1.54 -12.15 11.81
N MET A 378 -0.83 -12.68 10.81
CA MET A 378 0.26 -13.65 11.04
C MET A 378 -0.16 -14.85 11.93
N GLN A 379 -1.45 -15.22 11.86
CA GLN A 379 -2.15 -16.23 12.68
C GLN A 379 -2.26 -15.94 14.19
N VAL A 380 -1.33 -15.20 14.79
CA VAL A 380 -1.24 -15.06 16.26
C VAL A 380 -1.02 -13.62 16.75
N ASP A 381 -0.99 -12.64 15.85
CA ASP A 381 -0.69 -11.24 16.14
C ASP A 381 -1.94 -10.33 16.07
N PRO A 382 -2.66 -10.13 17.19
CA PRO A 382 -3.78 -9.21 17.24
C PRO A 382 -3.31 -7.75 17.13
N ARG A 383 -3.84 -7.03 16.13
CA ARG A 383 -3.54 -5.60 15.93
C ARG A 383 -4.83 -4.79 15.87
N ARG A 384 -4.79 -3.61 16.50
CA ARG A 384 -5.94 -2.70 16.60
C ARG A 384 -5.94 -1.62 15.53
N ASP A 385 -7.11 -1.39 14.95
CA ASP A 385 -7.35 -0.30 14.01
C ASP A 385 -7.30 1.08 14.71
N HIS A 386 -6.70 2.07 14.05
CA HIS A 386 -6.52 3.44 14.57
C HIS A 386 -7.35 4.49 13.80
N SER A 387 -8.45 4.09 13.20
CA SER A 387 -9.43 5.04 12.61
C SER A 387 -10.40 5.59 13.66
N TRP A 388 -10.54 4.92 14.82
CA TRP A 388 -11.50 5.22 15.89
C TRP A 388 -12.93 5.43 15.38
N GLN A 389 -13.34 4.63 14.39
CA GLN A 389 -14.65 4.76 13.78
C GLN A 389 -15.75 4.47 14.80
N ILE A 390 -16.90 5.09 14.61
CA ILE A 390 -18.10 4.73 15.36
C ILE A 390 -18.70 3.51 14.65
N PRO A 391 -18.95 2.37 15.34
CA PRO A 391 -19.55 1.20 14.73
C PRO A 391 -20.85 1.55 13.98
N ARG A 392 -20.95 1.08 12.74
CA ARG A 392 -22.12 1.26 11.86
C ARG A 392 -22.71 -0.10 11.46
N PRO A 393 -23.26 -0.87 12.42
CA PRO A 393 -23.91 -2.16 12.11
C PRO A 393 -25.05 -2.02 11.09
N ASP A 394 -25.65 -0.83 10.98
CA ASP A 394 -26.66 -0.50 9.96
C ASP A 394 -26.11 -0.43 8.53
N LEU A 395 -24.78 -0.32 8.37
CA LEU A 395 -24.09 -0.35 7.09
C LEU A 395 -23.38 -1.68 6.84
N SER A 396 -22.85 -2.33 7.88
CA SER A 396 -22.01 -3.54 7.76
C SER A 396 -22.64 -4.65 6.91
N GLU A 397 -23.95 -4.92 7.06
CA GLU A 397 -24.64 -5.95 6.28
C GLU A 397 -24.69 -5.64 4.78
N HIS A 398 -24.89 -4.36 4.43
CA HIS A 398 -25.02 -3.93 3.05
C HIS A 398 -23.67 -3.73 2.36
N LEU A 399 -22.62 -3.44 3.13
CA LEU A 399 -21.27 -3.20 2.63
C LEU A 399 -20.38 -4.43 2.72
N GLY A 400 -20.79 -5.48 3.43
CA GLY A 400 -19.95 -6.65 3.71
C GLY A 400 -18.73 -6.33 4.56
N THR A 401 -18.81 -5.31 5.44
CA THR A 401 -17.70 -4.93 6.32
C THR A 401 -17.82 -5.59 7.70
N PRO A 402 -16.69 -5.82 8.40
CA PRO A 402 -16.70 -6.37 9.75
C PRO A 402 -17.55 -5.54 10.71
N ASN A 403 -18.13 -6.21 11.71
CA ASN A 403 -18.93 -5.58 12.73
C ASN A 403 -18.60 -6.14 14.12
N VAL A 404 -17.93 -5.30 14.89
CA VAL A 404 -17.49 -5.58 16.26
C VAL A 404 -18.59 -6.12 17.18
N CYS A 405 -19.85 -5.74 16.97
CA CYS A 405 -20.96 -6.26 17.75
C CYS A 405 -21.19 -7.75 17.48
N THR A 406 -21.24 -8.16 16.21
CA THR A 406 -21.49 -9.56 15.82
C THR A 406 -20.27 -10.44 16.03
N ASP A 407 -19.06 -9.87 16.10
CA ASP A 407 -17.84 -10.61 16.44
C ASP A 407 -17.91 -11.15 17.88
N CYS A 408 -18.50 -10.39 18.81
CA CYS A 408 -18.76 -10.84 20.19
C CYS A 408 -20.12 -11.55 20.34
N HIS A 409 -21.10 -11.22 19.51
CA HIS A 409 -22.46 -11.77 19.54
C HIS A 409 -22.72 -12.66 18.31
N ALA A 410 -21.98 -13.75 18.19
CA ALA A 410 -21.97 -14.63 17.01
C ALA A 410 -23.36 -15.18 16.60
N ASP A 411 -24.29 -15.33 17.55
CA ASP A 411 -25.66 -15.79 17.29
C ASP A 411 -26.61 -14.69 16.81
N GLN A 412 -26.14 -13.45 16.67
CA GLN A 412 -26.94 -12.28 16.31
C GLN A 412 -26.56 -11.73 14.93
N THR A 413 -27.48 -10.98 14.33
CA THR A 413 -27.29 -10.37 13.01
C THR A 413 -26.85 -8.91 13.13
N ASN A 414 -26.28 -8.39 12.04
CA ASN A 414 -26.02 -6.94 11.89
C ASN A 414 -27.30 -6.11 12.07
N GLN A 415 -28.43 -6.60 11.54
CA GLN A 415 -29.73 -5.96 11.75
C GLN A 415 -30.13 -5.90 13.24
N TRP A 416 -29.87 -6.95 14.01
CA TRP A 416 -30.10 -6.92 15.46
C TRP A 416 -29.21 -5.86 16.13
N ALA A 417 -27.91 -5.85 15.83
CA ALA A 417 -26.98 -4.87 16.40
C ALA A 417 -27.40 -3.44 16.06
N ALA A 418 -27.79 -3.19 14.81
CA ALA A 418 -28.30 -1.90 14.35
C ALA A 418 -29.58 -1.47 15.09
N GLN A 419 -30.49 -2.41 15.38
CA GLN A 419 -31.69 -2.13 16.18
C GLN A 419 -31.35 -1.77 17.63
N GLN A 420 -30.39 -2.48 18.25
CA GLN A 420 -29.94 -2.16 19.62
C GLN A 420 -29.31 -0.76 19.69
N VAL A 421 -28.34 -0.47 18.81
CA VAL A 421 -27.69 0.85 18.77
C VAL A 421 -28.69 1.97 18.47
N ARG A 422 -29.70 1.73 17.63
CA ARG A 422 -30.78 2.68 17.37
C ARG A 422 -31.70 2.88 18.56
N ALA A 423 -31.98 1.83 19.34
CA ALA A 423 -32.75 1.95 20.58
C ALA A 423 -32.01 2.78 21.63
N TRP A 424 -30.69 2.64 21.74
CA TRP A 424 -29.85 3.41 22.64
C TRP A 424 -29.68 4.87 22.21
N PHE A 425 -29.53 5.12 20.91
CA PHE A 425 -29.24 6.46 20.36
C PHE A 425 -30.22 6.86 19.24
N PRO A 426 -31.54 6.99 19.50
CA PRO A 426 -32.56 7.19 18.46
C PRO A 426 -32.37 8.48 17.67
N ASP A 427 -31.86 9.54 18.32
CA ASP A 427 -31.69 10.88 17.73
C ASP A 427 -30.28 11.13 17.16
N SER A 428 -29.46 10.09 17.00
CA SER A 428 -28.10 10.24 16.48
C SER A 428 -28.12 10.87 15.08
N PRO A 429 -27.40 11.99 14.84
CA PRO A 429 -27.35 12.62 13.53
C PRO A 429 -26.68 11.73 12.47
N ARG A 430 -25.90 10.72 12.91
CA ARG A 430 -25.15 9.81 12.03
C ARG A 430 -26.05 8.98 11.11
N TYR A 431 -27.31 8.72 11.50
CA TYR A 431 -28.26 8.03 10.63
C TYR A 431 -28.70 8.87 9.42
N LYS A 432 -28.52 10.20 9.49
CA LYS A 432 -28.83 11.13 8.40
C LYS A 432 -27.58 11.51 7.60
N GLU A 433 -26.39 11.31 8.16
CA GLU A 433 -25.13 11.57 7.49
C GLU A 433 -24.81 10.46 6.48
N ARG A 434 -24.52 10.86 5.24
CA ARG A 434 -24.04 9.93 4.21
C ARG A 434 -22.61 9.54 4.53
N HIS A 435 -22.36 8.24 4.70
CA HIS A 435 -21.02 7.70 4.92
C HIS A 435 -20.28 7.56 3.59
N PHE A 436 -18.97 7.85 3.57
CA PHE A 436 -18.14 7.73 2.36
C PHE A 436 -18.12 6.30 1.81
N ALA A 437 -18.20 5.29 2.70
CA ALA A 437 -18.19 3.88 2.34
C ALA A 437 -19.25 3.50 1.31
N ILE A 438 -20.40 4.19 1.32
CA ILE A 438 -21.47 3.96 0.34
C ILE A 438 -20.97 4.31 -1.08
N ALA A 439 -20.16 5.36 -1.22
CA ALA A 439 -19.58 5.72 -2.51
C ALA A 439 -18.53 4.69 -2.95
N PHE A 440 -17.69 4.21 -2.03
CA PHE A 440 -16.65 3.22 -2.34
C PHE A 440 -17.27 1.89 -2.76
N TYR A 441 -18.20 1.36 -1.96
CA TYR A 441 -18.93 0.14 -2.31
C TYR A 441 -19.69 0.28 -3.64
N ALA A 442 -20.34 1.43 -3.87
CA ALA A 442 -21.04 1.69 -5.12
C ALA A 442 -20.09 1.61 -6.34
N THR A 443 -18.85 2.06 -6.22
CA THR A 443 -17.85 1.93 -7.29
C THR A 443 -17.50 0.47 -7.54
N ASP A 444 -17.27 -0.29 -6.47
CA ASP A 444 -16.76 -1.66 -6.55
C ASP A 444 -17.81 -2.63 -7.12
N ILE A 445 -19.12 -2.31 -6.97
CA ILE A 445 -20.22 -3.05 -7.63
C ILE A 445 -20.65 -2.46 -8.99
N GLY A 446 -19.94 -1.46 -9.51
CA GLY A 446 -20.27 -0.83 -10.80
C GLY A 446 -21.59 -0.04 -10.82
N TYR A 447 -22.02 0.54 -9.69
CA TYR A 447 -23.26 1.28 -9.61
C TYR A 447 -23.22 2.59 -10.43
N ARG A 448 -24.26 2.84 -11.24
CA ARG A 448 -24.33 4.00 -12.16
C ARG A 448 -24.12 5.37 -11.51
N GLY A 449 -24.54 5.53 -10.25
CA GLY A 449 -24.38 6.79 -9.48
C GLY A 449 -23.05 6.89 -8.73
N ALA A 450 -22.12 5.97 -8.94
CA ALA A 450 -20.84 5.94 -8.24
C ALA A 450 -19.99 7.18 -8.55
N GLU A 451 -19.91 7.61 -9.81
CA GLU A 451 -19.16 8.83 -10.20
C GLU A 451 -19.60 10.05 -9.38
N ASP A 452 -20.91 10.30 -9.32
CA ASP A 452 -21.48 11.43 -8.58
C ASP A 452 -21.21 11.29 -7.07
N ALA A 453 -21.34 10.08 -6.54
CA ALA A 453 -21.08 9.80 -5.12
C ALA A 453 -19.61 10.03 -4.75
N LEU A 454 -18.67 9.58 -5.58
CA LEU A 454 -17.24 9.82 -5.42
C LEU A 454 -16.95 11.32 -5.51
N SER A 455 -17.52 12.01 -6.51
CA SER A 455 -17.28 13.45 -6.74
C SER A 455 -17.74 14.29 -5.56
N LEU A 456 -18.88 13.93 -4.97
CA LEU A 456 -19.36 14.55 -3.73
C LEU A 456 -18.44 14.25 -2.54
N THR A 457 -17.99 13.00 -2.38
CA THR A 457 -17.09 12.59 -1.29
C THR A 457 -15.74 13.30 -1.35
N ALA A 458 -15.12 13.36 -2.54
CA ALA A 458 -13.85 14.04 -2.76
C ALA A 458 -13.89 15.54 -2.45
N GLN A 459 -15.06 16.18 -2.66
CA GLN A 459 -15.25 17.61 -2.47
C GLN A 459 -15.83 17.98 -1.09
N ASP A 460 -16.19 16.99 -0.25
CA ASP A 460 -16.70 17.23 1.09
C ASP A 460 -15.53 17.51 2.06
N ALA A 461 -15.37 18.79 2.43
CA ALA A 461 -14.34 19.23 3.37
C ALA A 461 -14.52 18.68 4.81
N LYS A 462 -15.61 17.97 5.10
CA LYS A 462 -15.77 17.25 6.38
C LYS A 462 -15.05 15.90 6.38
N GLN A 463 -14.73 15.34 5.21
CA GLN A 463 -13.96 14.11 5.09
C GLN A 463 -12.47 14.40 5.28
N SER A 464 -11.73 13.42 5.79
CA SER A 464 -10.28 13.53 5.87
C SER A 464 -9.65 13.52 4.46
N ASP A 465 -8.44 14.06 4.36
CA ASP A 465 -7.77 14.17 3.07
C ASP A 465 -7.47 12.81 2.44
N ILE A 466 -7.15 11.78 3.25
CA ILE A 466 -6.92 10.42 2.72
C ILE A 466 -8.21 9.81 2.14
N ILE A 467 -9.38 10.07 2.73
CA ILE A 467 -10.68 9.63 2.19
C ILE A 467 -10.99 10.37 0.90
N ARG A 468 -10.75 11.69 0.85
CA ARG A 468 -10.96 12.51 -0.34
C ARG A 468 -10.02 12.10 -1.48
N ALA A 469 -8.75 11.84 -1.18
CA ALA A 469 -7.77 11.31 -2.12
C ALA A 469 -8.18 9.93 -2.66
N SER A 470 -8.63 9.04 -1.79
CA SER A 470 -9.10 7.70 -2.18
C SER A 470 -10.35 7.77 -3.06
N ALA A 471 -11.27 8.71 -2.78
CA ALA A 471 -12.42 8.96 -3.64
C ALA A 471 -12.00 9.45 -5.04
N LEU A 472 -10.99 10.33 -5.14
CA LEU A 472 -10.44 10.79 -6.42
C LEU A 472 -9.76 9.67 -7.20
N SER A 473 -8.94 8.85 -6.54
CA SER A 473 -8.26 7.71 -7.15
C SER A 473 -9.27 6.73 -7.80
N ARG A 474 -10.38 6.44 -7.10
CA ARG A 474 -11.50 5.62 -7.62
C ARG A 474 -12.23 6.23 -8.81
N MET A 475 -11.98 7.49 -9.13
CA MET A 475 -12.54 8.09 -10.34
C MET A 475 -11.80 7.69 -11.61
N SER A 476 -10.70 6.93 -11.52
CA SER A 476 -9.87 6.54 -12.67
C SER A 476 -10.65 6.01 -13.89
N PRO A 477 -11.79 5.29 -13.78
CA PRO A 477 -12.55 4.83 -14.94
C PRO A 477 -13.48 5.89 -15.55
N TYR A 478 -13.68 7.04 -14.90
CA TYR A 478 -14.65 8.06 -15.31
C TYR A 478 -13.95 9.30 -15.91
N SER A 479 -14.58 9.89 -16.92
CA SER A 479 -14.15 11.15 -17.55
C SER A 479 -15.31 12.15 -17.70
N GLY A 480 -16.36 11.96 -16.91
CA GLY A 480 -17.53 12.82 -16.90
C GLY A 480 -17.28 14.18 -16.24
N LYS A 481 -18.24 15.10 -16.42
CA LYS A 481 -18.14 16.49 -15.96
C LYS A 481 -17.86 16.61 -14.45
N ASN A 482 -18.48 15.75 -13.64
CA ASN A 482 -18.31 15.78 -12.18
C ASN A 482 -16.91 15.33 -11.77
N THR A 483 -16.36 14.34 -12.47
CA THR A 483 -14.96 13.94 -12.34
C THR A 483 -14.03 15.08 -12.73
N THR A 484 -14.23 15.71 -13.90
CA THR A 484 -13.40 16.84 -14.35
C THR A 484 -13.34 17.96 -13.33
N VAL A 485 -14.49 18.36 -12.75
CA VAL A 485 -14.56 19.42 -11.74
C VAL A 485 -13.85 19.02 -10.45
N ALA A 486 -14.02 17.78 -10.00
CA ALA A 486 -13.35 17.27 -8.80
C ALA A 486 -11.82 17.28 -8.97
N LEU A 487 -11.32 16.72 -10.08
CA LEU A 487 -9.89 16.68 -10.39
C LEU A 487 -9.28 18.09 -10.55
N ALA A 488 -9.93 18.99 -11.31
CA ALA A 488 -9.43 20.35 -11.54
C ALA A 488 -9.32 21.19 -10.25
N ARG A 489 -10.12 20.87 -9.22
CA ARG A 489 -10.01 21.46 -7.88
C ARG A 489 -8.93 20.77 -7.06
N ALA A 490 -8.87 19.43 -7.13
CA ALA A 490 -7.94 18.62 -6.36
C ALA A 490 -6.47 18.91 -6.69
N VAL A 491 -6.12 19.12 -7.96
CA VAL A 491 -4.73 19.46 -8.36
C VAL A 491 -4.23 20.80 -7.83
N LYS A 492 -5.10 21.65 -7.29
CA LYS A 492 -4.75 22.95 -6.67
C LYS A 492 -4.91 22.95 -5.15
N HIS A 493 -5.20 21.79 -4.56
CA HIS A 493 -5.47 21.68 -3.13
C HIS A 493 -4.17 21.64 -2.33
N ASP A 494 -4.18 22.19 -1.11
CA ASP A 494 -2.98 22.29 -0.25
C ASP A 494 -2.46 20.90 0.17
N SER A 495 -3.35 19.94 0.38
CA SER A 495 -3.03 18.55 0.70
C SER A 495 -2.42 17.79 -0.47
N GLU A 496 -1.21 17.29 -0.28
CA GLU A 496 -0.43 16.50 -1.22
C GLU A 496 -1.08 15.15 -1.54
N LEU A 497 -1.78 14.52 -0.57
CA LEU A 497 -2.52 13.27 -0.81
C LEU A 497 -3.68 13.49 -1.79
N ILE A 498 -4.38 14.62 -1.70
CA ILE A 498 -5.47 14.95 -2.62
C ILE A 498 -4.93 15.18 -4.04
N ARG A 499 -3.76 15.81 -4.17
CA ARG A 499 -3.09 15.96 -5.47
C ARG A 499 -2.67 14.61 -6.05
N LEU A 500 -2.15 13.68 -5.25
CA LEU A 500 -1.88 12.29 -5.67
C LEU A 500 -3.15 11.56 -6.12
N GLY A 501 -4.23 11.63 -5.33
CA GLY A 501 -5.52 11.05 -5.72
C GLY A 501 -6.05 11.61 -7.05
N ALA A 502 -5.78 12.88 -7.36
CA ALA A 502 -6.14 13.47 -8.64
C ALA A 502 -5.30 12.94 -9.82
N ILE A 503 -4.01 12.66 -9.59
CA ILE A 503 -3.14 12.03 -10.61
C ILE A 503 -3.68 10.66 -10.98
N GLU A 504 -4.02 9.83 -9.99
CA GLU A 504 -4.60 8.49 -10.18
C GLU A 504 -5.98 8.55 -10.84
N GLY A 505 -6.84 9.46 -10.37
CA GLY A 505 -8.18 9.66 -10.92
C GLY A 505 -8.21 10.16 -12.37
N SER A 506 -7.09 10.71 -12.88
CA SER A 506 -7.00 11.23 -14.25
C SER A 506 -6.82 10.15 -15.33
N GLN A 507 -6.65 8.88 -14.96
CA GLN A 507 -6.30 7.81 -15.91
C GLN A 507 -7.29 7.65 -17.08
N GLY A 508 -8.58 7.86 -16.84
CA GLY A 508 -9.64 7.74 -17.86
C GLY A 508 -9.71 8.91 -18.84
N PHE A 509 -8.86 9.93 -18.71
CA PHE A 509 -8.82 11.09 -19.61
C PHE A 509 -7.86 10.89 -20.78
N GLU A 510 -8.28 11.35 -21.95
CA GLU A 510 -7.43 11.47 -23.12
C GLU A 510 -6.28 12.45 -22.89
N PHE A 511 -5.22 12.32 -23.68
CA PHE A 511 -3.95 13.04 -23.47
C PHE A 511 -4.11 14.56 -23.28
N ASN A 512 -4.89 15.24 -24.12
CA ASN A 512 -4.99 16.70 -24.07
C ASN A 512 -5.63 17.19 -22.77
N ASP A 513 -6.72 16.55 -22.34
CA ASP A 513 -7.41 16.91 -21.10
C ASP A 513 -6.57 16.52 -19.88
N ARG A 514 -5.96 15.33 -19.93
CA ARG A 514 -5.06 14.85 -18.88
C ARG A 514 -3.83 15.74 -18.71
N TRP A 515 -3.25 16.22 -19.82
CA TRP A 515 -2.17 17.20 -19.80
C TRP A 515 -2.60 18.48 -19.12
N GLN A 516 -3.75 19.05 -19.48
CA GLN A 516 -4.25 20.28 -18.86
C GLN A 516 -4.49 20.15 -17.35
N ILE A 517 -4.92 18.97 -16.89
CA ILE A 517 -5.14 18.69 -15.46
C ILE A 517 -3.81 18.57 -14.72
N LEU A 518 -2.84 17.83 -15.27
CA LEU A 518 -1.63 17.41 -14.55
C LEU A 518 -0.39 18.27 -14.77
N GLU A 519 -0.31 19.05 -15.87
CA GLU A 519 0.86 19.90 -16.16
C GLU A 519 1.29 20.79 -14.99
N PRO A 520 0.38 21.43 -14.21
CA PRO A 520 0.78 22.23 -13.07
C PRO A 520 1.54 21.46 -12.00
N LEU A 521 1.30 20.15 -11.88
CA LEU A 521 1.91 19.28 -10.88
C LEU A 521 3.34 18.86 -11.26
N LEU A 522 3.78 19.07 -12.50
CA LEU A 522 5.16 18.75 -12.92
C LEU A 522 6.23 19.59 -12.20
N SER A 523 5.82 20.66 -11.53
CA SER A 523 6.68 21.52 -10.71
C SER A 523 6.26 21.53 -9.23
N ASP A 524 5.44 20.56 -8.81
CA ASP A 524 5.00 20.44 -7.41
C ASP A 524 6.21 20.30 -6.47
N PRO A 525 6.24 21.02 -5.33
CA PRO A 525 7.36 20.93 -4.40
C PRO A 525 7.55 19.53 -3.80
N ILE A 526 6.52 18.68 -3.82
CA ILE A 526 6.56 17.32 -3.25
C ILE A 526 6.98 16.29 -4.31
N LEU A 527 8.04 15.52 -4.03
CA LEU A 527 8.64 14.56 -4.98
C LEU A 527 7.62 13.56 -5.50
N ALA A 528 6.84 12.93 -4.62
CA ALA A 528 5.81 11.99 -5.03
C ALA A 528 4.83 12.62 -6.02
N VAL A 529 4.38 13.86 -5.78
CA VAL A 529 3.36 14.51 -6.62
C VAL A 529 3.91 14.78 -8.02
N ARG A 530 5.08 15.42 -8.13
CA ARG A 530 5.64 15.76 -9.45
C ARG A 530 6.08 14.53 -10.24
N THR A 531 6.66 13.53 -9.59
CA THR A 531 7.13 12.31 -10.26
C THR A 531 5.98 11.41 -10.70
N GLU A 532 4.93 11.26 -9.89
CA GLU A 532 3.73 10.52 -10.29
C GLU A 532 2.97 11.26 -11.42
N ALA A 533 2.91 12.60 -11.40
CA ALA A 533 2.36 13.37 -12.52
C ALA A 533 3.15 13.12 -13.82
N ALA A 534 4.49 13.06 -13.73
CA ALA A 534 5.32 12.76 -14.89
C ALA A 534 5.13 11.32 -15.40
N GLY A 535 5.10 10.33 -14.49
CA GLY A 535 4.82 8.93 -14.81
C GLY A 535 3.43 8.73 -15.42
N ALA A 536 2.43 9.48 -14.98
CA ALA A 536 1.08 9.47 -15.54
C ALA A 536 1.01 10.02 -16.98
N LEU A 537 1.84 11.00 -17.31
CA LEU A 537 1.84 11.67 -18.62
C LEU A 537 2.75 10.98 -19.65
N VAL A 538 3.85 10.32 -19.22
CA VAL A 538 4.87 9.78 -20.13
C VAL A 538 4.33 8.78 -21.14
N ALA A 539 3.25 8.05 -20.83
CA ALA A 539 2.61 7.11 -21.75
C ALA A 539 2.22 7.78 -23.10
N SER A 540 1.96 9.10 -23.08
CA SER A 540 1.59 9.89 -24.25
C SER A 540 2.77 10.63 -24.89
N TRP A 541 4.02 10.26 -24.59
CA TRP A 541 5.23 10.94 -25.08
C TRP A 541 5.25 11.17 -26.61
N LYS A 542 4.75 10.22 -27.40
CA LYS A 542 4.68 10.34 -28.87
C LYS A 542 3.72 11.44 -29.34
N GLN A 543 2.69 11.76 -28.55
CA GLN A 543 1.68 12.77 -28.85
C GLN A 543 2.12 14.18 -28.42
N MET A 544 3.13 14.28 -27.55
CA MET A 544 3.61 15.55 -26.99
C MET A 544 4.39 16.39 -28.00
N SER A 545 4.15 17.70 -27.95
CA SER A 545 4.99 18.70 -28.60
C SER A 545 6.35 18.83 -27.90
N LEU A 546 7.32 19.49 -28.56
CA LEU A 546 8.65 19.69 -27.97
C LEU A 546 8.61 20.46 -26.63
N PRO A 547 7.86 21.56 -26.49
CA PRO A 547 7.76 22.26 -25.19
C PRO A 547 7.15 21.40 -24.08
N GLN A 548 6.19 20.52 -24.41
CA GLN A 548 5.61 19.61 -23.43
C GLN A 548 6.64 18.55 -22.96
N LYS A 549 7.45 18.04 -23.88
CA LYS A 549 8.56 17.13 -23.52
C LYS A 549 9.59 17.83 -22.64
N GLU A 550 9.95 19.06 -22.96
CA GLU A 550 10.87 19.87 -22.15
C GLU A 550 10.31 20.12 -20.74
N ALA A 551 9.03 20.46 -20.62
CA ALA A 551 8.36 20.66 -19.33
C ALA A 551 8.27 19.37 -18.48
N LEU A 552 8.03 18.22 -19.13
CA LEU A 552 7.93 16.92 -18.47
C LEU A 552 9.29 16.38 -17.98
N THR A 553 10.37 16.68 -18.71
CA THR A 553 11.67 16.01 -18.55
C THR A 553 12.26 16.09 -17.13
N PRO A 554 12.24 17.24 -16.41
CA PRO A 554 12.82 17.31 -15.07
C PRO A 554 12.18 16.31 -14.09
N ALA A 555 10.86 16.35 -13.96
CA ALA A 555 10.11 15.43 -13.09
C ALA A 555 10.16 13.98 -13.59
N LEU A 556 10.24 13.76 -14.91
CA LEU A 556 10.41 12.42 -15.47
C LEU A 556 11.79 11.82 -15.14
N ASN A 557 12.86 12.62 -15.09
CA ASN A 557 14.18 12.14 -14.69
C ASN A 557 14.19 11.71 -13.22
N GLU A 558 13.54 12.48 -12.33
CA GLU A 558 13.33 12.08 -10.94
C GLU A 558 12.50 10.80 -10.84
N TYR A 559 11.42 10.69 -11.64
CA TYR A 559 10.62 9.45 -11.71
C TYR A 559 11.47 8.24 -12.13
N ILE A 560 12.34 8.39 -13.14
CA ILE A 560 13.28 7.35 -13.58
C ILE A 560 14.22 6.94 -12.44
N GLN A 561 14.79 7.91 -11.71
CA GLN A 561 15.67 7.62 -10.57
C GLN A 561 14.96 6.81 -9.48
N ILE A 562 13.69 7.11 -9.19
CA ILE A 562 12.86 6.33 -8.25
C ILE A 562 12.68 4.89 -8.76
N GLN A 563 12.44 4.70 -10.06
CA GLN A 563 12.30 3.36 -10.63
C GLN A 563 13.63 2.59 -10.67
N GLU A 564 14.76 3.28 -10.85
CA GLU A 564 16.11 2.70 -10.76
C GLU A 564 16.45 2.29 -9.32
N PHE A 565 16.10 3.13 -8.33
CA PHE A 565 16.23 2.80 -6.91
C PHE A 565 15.43 1.54 -6.56
N ASN A 566 14.21 1.40 -7.09
CA ASN A 566 13.33 0.24 -6.92
C ASN A 566 13.55 -0.87 -7.96
N SER A 567 14.71 -0.91 -8.65
CA SER A 567 14.98 -1.90 -9.69
C SER A 567 15.26 -3.31 -9.15
N ASP A 568 15.30 -3.48 -7.83
CA ASP A 568 15.28 -4.76 -7.16
C ASP A 568 13.89 -5.39 -7.07
N ARG A 569 12.87 -4.70 -7.60
CA ARG A 569 11.51 -5.20 -7.78
C ARG A 569 11.11 -5.22 -9.25
N GLY A 570 10.20 -6.12 -9.58
CA GLY A 570 9.62 -6.26 -10.92
C GLY A 570 8.93 -4.98 -11.38
N PHE A 571 8.23 -4.27 -10.49
CA PHE A 571 7.52 -3.04 -10.83
C PHE A 571 8.47 -1.91 -11.28
N GLY A 572 9.60 -1.69 -10.60
CA GLY A 572 10.53 -0.60 -10.93
C GLY A 572 11.10 -0.76 -12.34
N ARG A 573 11.61 -1.96 -12.65
CA ARG A 573 12.10 -2.27 -14.00
C ARG A 573 11.00 -2.28 -15.06
N THR A 574 9.79 -2.69 -14.72
CA THR A 574 8.64 -2.63 -15.64
C THR A 574 8.28 -1.18 -15.98
N ASN A 575 8.26 -0.30 -14.99
CA ASN A 575 8.00 1.12 -15.19
C ASN A 575 9.08 1.81 -16.03
N LEU A 576 10.36 1.49 -15.82
CA LEU A 576 11.44 1.92 -16.72
C LEU A 576 11.21 1.45 -18.16
N GLY A 577 10.79 0.19 -18.33
CA GLY A 577 10.42 -0.35 -19.64
C GLY A 577 9.28 0.42 -20.30
N ASN A 578 8.27 0.83 -19.53
CA ASN A 578 7.14 1.62 -20.01
C ASN A 578 7.60 3.02 -20.49
N VAL A 579 8.47 3.68 -19.73
CA VAL A 579 9.07 4.98 -20.10
C VAL A 579 9.84 4.85 -21.41
N TYR A 580 10.76 3.88 -21.50
CA TYR A 580 11.56 3.68 -22.71
C TYR A 580 10.70 3.30 -23.93
N ARG A 581 9.66 2.48 -23.74
CA ARG A 581 8.70 2.14 -24.80
C ARG A 581 7.98 3.39 -25.32
N ALA A 582 7.52 4.25 -24.42
CA ALA A 582 6.83 5.49 -24.78
C ALA A 582 7.76 6.45 -25.54
N GLN A 583 9.03 6.53 -25.14
CA GLN A 583 10.07 7.32 -25.81
C GLN A 583 10.55 6.73 -27.14
N GLY A 584 10.19 5.48 -27.45
CA GLY A 584 10.64 4.77 -28.65
C GLY A 584 12.02 4.11 -28.51
N GLU A 585 12.57 4.05 -27.30
CA GLU A 585 13.83 3.38 -26.97
C GLU A 585 13.59 1.86 -26.77
N ILE A 586 13.15 1.21 -27.85
CA ILE A 586 12.63 -0.16 -27.85
C ILE A 586 13.60 -1.18 -27.24
N ASP A 587 14.90 -1.08 -27.54
CA ASP A 587 15.89 -2.04 -27.03
C ASP A 587 16.12 -1.89 -25.53
N LYS A 588 16.09 -0.65 -25.01
CA LYS A 588 16.13 -0.41 -23.56
C LYS A 588 14.87 -0.92 -22.88
N ALA A 589 13.71 -0.73 -23.50
CA ALA A 589 12.44 -1.24 -22.99
C ALA A 589 12.44 -2.78 -22.86
N ILE A 590 12.89 -3.49 -23.91
CA ILE A 590 13.03 -4.96 -23.87
C ILE A 590 13.99 -5.38 -22.76
N LYS A 591 15.16 -4.73 -22.65
CA LYS A 591 16.14 -5.06 -21.60
C LYS A 591 15.58 -4.84 -20.19
N ALA A 592 14.80 -3.79 -20.00
CA ALA A 592 14.15 -3.47 -18.73
C ALA A 592 13.10 -4.53 -18.35
N TYR A 593 12.17 -4.87 -19.25
CA TYR A 593 11.17 -5.93 -18.97
C TYR A 593 11.81 -7.31 -18.75
N GLN A 594 12.82 -7.67 -19.54
CA GLN A 594 13.55 -8.92 -19.30
C GLN A 594 14.30 -8.90 -17.96
N GLY A 595 14.80 -7.73 -17.54
CA GLY A 595 15.36 -7.54 -16.20
C GLY A 595 14.32 -7.72 -15.11
N ALA A 596 13.12 -7.16 -15.30
CA ALA A 596 11.99 -7.34 -14.37
C ALA A 596 11.65 -8.82 -14.18
N ILE A 597 11.51 -9.56 -15.29
CA ILE A 597 11.24 -11.01 -15.29
C ILE A 597 12.35 -11.80 -14.58
N ARG A 598 13.62 -11.40 -14.72
CA ARG A 598 14.72 -12.09 -14.03
C ARG A 598 14.74 -11.86 -12.52
N VAL A 599 14.40 -10.66 -12.07
CA VAL A 599 14.43 -10.29 -10.65
C VAL A 599 13.19 -10.77 -9.91
N GLU A 600 12.02 -10.68 -10.56
CA GLU A 600 10.74 -11.08 -9.97
C GLU A 600 9.92 -11.88 -11.02
N PRO A 601 10.24 -13.17 -11.22
CA PRO A 601 9.63 -14.00 -12.28
C PRO A 601 8.12 -14.14 -12.19
N ILE A 602 7.54 -13.93 -11.02
CA ILE A 602 6.09 -14.03 -10.74
C ILE A 602 5.33 -12.74 -11.07
N PHE A 603 6.02 -11.64 -11.40
CA PHE A 603 5.39 -10.34 -11.67
C PHE A 603 4.78 -10.28 -13.08
N ALA A 604 3.51 -10.68 -13.18
CA ALA A 604 2.75 -10.85 -14.42
C ALA A 604 2.84 -9.67 -15.40
N ASN A 605 2.79 -8.42 -14.89
CA ASN A 605 2.79 -7.21 -15.71
C ASN A 605 4.03 -7.10 -16.62
N SER A 606 5.19 -7.63 -16.19
CA SER A 606 6.41 -7.61 -17.02
C SER A 606 6.24 -8.39 -18.32
N TYR A 607 5.58 -9.55 -18.24
CA TYR A 607 5.37 -10.41 -19.42
C TYR A 607 4.32 -9.82 -20.33
N VAL A 608 3.22 -9.28 -19.78
CA VAL A 608 2.19 -8.59 -20.57
C VAL A 608 2.80 -7.42 -21.33
N ASN A 609 3.56 -6.55 -20.66
CA ASN A 609 4.16 -5.38 -21.30
C ASN A 609 5.24 -5.75 -22.32
N LEU A 610 6.04 -6.79 -22.08
CA LEU A 610 7.01 -7.29 -23.05
C LEU A 610 6.32 -7.92 -24.27
N ALA A 611 5.25 -8.69 -24.06
CA ALA A 611 4.47 -9.29 -25.14
C ALA A 611 3.79 -8.23 -26.00
N ASP A 612 3.22 -7.19 -25.37
CA ASP A 612 2.66 -6.04 -26.06
C ASP A 612 3.71 -5.31 -26.90
N LEU A 613 4.93 -5.15 -26.38
CA LEU A 613 6.03 -4.56 -27.13
C LEU A 613 6.46 -5.43 -28.33
N TYR A 614 6.54 -6.75 -28.18
CA TYR A 614 6.82 -7.63 -29.32
C TYR A 614 5.72 -7.61 -30.37
N ARG A 615 4.45 -7.50 -29.94
CA ARG A 615 3.32 -7.31 -30.83
C ARG A 615 3.38 -6.00 -31.60
N GLU A 616 3.76 -4.89 -30.96
CA GLU A 616 3.99 -3.60 -31.65
C GLU A 616 5.06 -3.71 -32.75
N LYS A 617 6.01 -4.64 -32.59
CA LYS A 617 7.02 -4.95 -33.61
C LYS A 617 6.55 -5.95 -34.68
N GLY A 618 5.31 -6.43 -34.60
CA GLY A 618 4.73 -7.42 -35.50
C GLY A 618 5.12 -8.87 -35.20
N ASP A 619 5.76 -9.15 -34.07
CA ASP A 619 6.19 -10.49 -33.67
C ASP A 619 5.20 -11.12 -32.66
N GLU A 620 4.02 -11.49 -33.16
CA GLU A 620 2.97 -12.10 -32.34
C GLU A 620 3.37 -13.49 -31.81
N SER A 621 4.26 -14.20 -32.52
CA SER A 621 4.77 -15.51 -32.06
C SER A 621 5.61 -15.35 -30.80
N LYS A 622 6.52 -14.38 -30.79
CA LYS A 622 7.33 -14.08 -29.60
C LYS A 622 6.50 -13.49 -28.47
N ALA A 623 5.50 -12.66 -28.79
CA ALA A 623 4.55 -12.16 -27.80
C ALA A 623 3.85 -13.33 -27.06
N PHE A 624 3.33 -14.31 -27.80
CA PHE A 624 2.72 -15.50 -27.20
C PHE A 624 3.70 -16.33 -26.37
N GLN A 625 4.93 -16.57 -26.86
CA GLN A 625 5.95 -17.30 -26.10
C GLN A 625 6.29 -16.61 -24.78
N THR A 626 6.38 -15.28 -24.75
CA THR A 626 6.58 -14.51 -23.52
C THR A 626 5.41 -14.71 -22.55
N LEU A 627 4.17 -14.73 -23.05
CA LEU A 627 2.99 -14.97 -22.21
C LEU A 627 2.96 -16.41 -21.68
N GLU A 628 3.38 -17.41 -22.46
CA GLU A 628 3.51 -18.80 -21.99
C GLU A 628 4.54 -18.92 -20.84
N GLN A 629 5.67 -18.22 -20.94
CA GLN A 629 6.64 -18.14 -19.84
C GLN A 629 6.01 -17.51 -18.59
N GLY A 630 5.25 -16.43 -18.76
CA GLY A 630 4.52 -15.79 -17.67
C GLY A 630 3.48 -16.73 -17.03
N ILE A 631 2.71 -17.47 -17.81
CA ILE A 631 1.71 -18.42 -17.32
C ILE A 631 2.37 -19.56 -16.53
N ALA A 632 3.56 -20.02 -16.97
CA ALA A 632 4.32 -21.02 -16.22
C ALA A 632 4.85 -20.47 -14.88
N ALA A 633 5.23 -19.20 -14.84
CA ALA A 633 5.74 -18.56 -13.63
C ALA A 633 4.62 -18.12 -12.67
N GLN A 634 3.46 -17.72 -13.20
CA GLN A 634 2.28 -17.33 -12.44
C GLN A 634 1.02 -18.03 -12.99
N PRO A 635 0.82 -19.32 -12.65
CA PRO A 635 -0.29 -20.12 -13.12
C PRO A 635 -1.62 -19.70 -12.50
N LYS A 636 -1.69 -18.74 -11.57
CA LYS A 636 -2.97 -18.22 -11.05
C LYS A 636 -3.41 -16.90 -11.72
N SER A 637 -2.60 -16.30 -12.60
CA SER A 637 -2.95 -15.02 -13.24
C SER A 637 -4.04 -15.16 -14.32
N GLY A 638 -5.14 -14.40 -14.17
CA GLY A 638 -6.13 -14.22 -15.23
C GLY A 638 -5.63 -13.30 -16.34
N ALA A 639 -4.94 -12.21 -15.98
CA ALA A 639 -4.40 -11.23 -16.92
C ALA A 639 -3.44 -11.82 -17.97
N LEU A 640 -2.55 -12.74 -17.58
CA LEU A 640 -1.65 -13.41 -18.51
C LEU A 640 -2.39 -14.29 -19.51
N ARG A 641 -3.39 -15.05 -19.03
CA ARG A 641 -4.23 -15.91 -19.88
C ARG A 641 -5.11 -15.11 -20.82
N TYR A 642 -5.70 -14.02 -20.33
CA TYR A 642 -6.47 -13.09 -21.14
C TYR A 642 -5.61 -12.50 -22.27
N SER A 643 -4.40 -12.03 -21.94
CA SER A 643 -3.44 -11.53 -22.92
C SER A 643 -3.01 -12.62 -23.92
N ALA A 644 -2.79 -13.86 -23.46
CA ALA A 644 -2.44 -14.99 -24.30
C ALA A 644 -3.56 -15.36 -25.27
N ALA A 645 -4.81 -15.35 -24.80
CA ALA A 645 -5.98 -15.55 -25.64
C ALA A 645 -6.07 -14.51 -26.76
N LEU A 646 -5.90 -13.23 -26.43
CA LEU A 646 -5.88 -12.15 -27.43
C LEU A 646 -4.77 -12.37 -28.48
N SER A 647 -3.60 -12.85 -28.04
CA SER A 647 -2.51 -13.20 -28.96
C SER A 647 -2.87 -14.36 -29.89
N LEU A 648 -3.49 -15.42 -29.35
CA LEU A 648 -3.93 -16.58 -30.12
C LEU A 648 -5.04 -16.23 -31.13
N LEU A 649 -5.98 -15.35 -30.78
CA LEU A 649 -7.01 -14.86 -31.70
C LEU A 649 -6.39 -14.15 -32.91
N ARG A 650 -5.34 -13.33 -32.71
CA ARG A 650 -4.62 -12.66 -33.81
C ARG A 650 -3.86 -13.65 -34.71
N GLN A 651 -3.51 -14.81 -34.19
CA GLN A 651 -2.89 -15.91 -34.93
C GLN A 651 -3.91 -16.89 -35.54
N ASP A 652 -5.21 -16.58 -35.49
CA ASP A 652 -6.32 -17.46 -35.92
C ASP A 652 -6.39 -18.82 -35.20
N LYS A 653 -5.77 -18.93 -34.02
CA LYS A 653 -5.76 -20.14 -33.17
C LYS A 653 -6.96 -20.17 -32.22
N LYS A 654 -8.17 -20.10 -32.78
CA LYS A 654 -9.42 -19.93 -32.04
C LYS A 654 -9.68 -20.97 -30.93
N PRO A 655 -9.47 -22.29 -31.13
CA PRO A 655 -9.72 -23.27 -30.06
C PRO A 655 -8.84 -23.07 -28.83
N GLN A 656 -7.56 -22.74 -29.05
CA GLN A 656 -6.61 -22.47 -27.96
C GLN A 656 -6.94 -21.15 -27.25
N ALA A 657 -7.33 -20.12 -28.00
CA ALA A 657 -7.77 -18.85 -27.42
C ALA A 657 -8.99 -19.02 -26.53
N LEU A 658 -9.97 -19.82 -26.95
CA LEU A 658 -11.19 -20.07 -26.19
C LEU A 658 -10.88 -20.73 -24.83
N GLU A 659 -9.95 -21.69 -24.80
CA GLU A 659 -9.52 -22.32 -23.55
C GLU A 659 -8.79 -21.32 -22.63
N MET A 660 -7.92 -20.47 -23.17
CA MET A 660 -7.26 -19.43 -22.40
C MET A 660 -8.25 -18.42 -21.81
N LEU A 661 -9.29 -18.03 -22.56
CA LEU A 661 -10.37 -17.17 -22.05
C LEU A 661 -11.15 -17.84 -20.93
N ARG A 662 -11.51 -19.11 -21.10
CA ARG A 662 -12.17 -19.89 -20.05
C ARG A 662 -11.31 -19.95 -18.79
N LEU A 663 -10.01 -20.19 -18.93
CA LEU A 663 -9.11 -20.22 -17.78
C LEU A 663 -8.94 -18.84 -17.14
N SER A 664 -9.00 -17.74 -17.90
CA SER A 664 -8.99 -16.40 -17.29
C SER A 664 -10.23 -16.12 -16.45
N THR A 665 -11.42 -16.59 -16.85
CA THR A 665 -12.64 -16.42 -16.06
C THR A 665 -12.68 -17.32 -14.81
N VAL A 666 -11.96 -18.43 -14.83
CA VAL A 666 -11.77 -19.28 -13.63
C VAL A 666 -10.77 -18.64 -12.66
N ALA A 667 -9.68 -18.07 -13.18
CA ALA A 667 -8.65 -17.43 -12.37
C ALA A 667 -9.16 -16.16 -11.67
N GLU A 668 -9.92 -15.32 -12.38
CA GLU A 668 -10.46 -14.06 -11.86
C GLU A 668 -11.97 -13.96 -12.19
N PRO A 669 -12.83 -14.64 -11.40
CA PRO A 669 -14.26 -14.78 -11.71
C PRO A 669 -15.07 -13.49 -11.59
N GLU A 670 -14.53 -12.47 -10.92
CA GLU A 670 -15.15 -11.15 -10.77
C GLU A 670 -14.63 -10.12 -11.80
N ASN A 671 -13.86 -10.57 -12.81
CA ASN A 671 -13.42 -9.69 -13.90
C ASN A 671 -14.41 -9.73 -15.07
N SER A 672 -15.27 -8.70 -15.16
CA SER A 672 -16.31 -8.63 -16.21
C SER A 672 -15.77 -8.69 -17.63
N GLN A 673 -14.58 -8.13 -17.89
CA GLN A 673 -14.01 -8.08 -19.22
C GLN A 673 -13.60 -9.48 -19.72
N TYR A 674 -13.19 -10.37 -18.81
CA TYR A 674 -12.82 -11.73 -19.16
C TYR A 674 -14.05 -12.53 -19.58
N TRP A 675 -15.14 -12.40 -18.81
CA TRP A 675 -16.44 -12.99 -19.16
C TRP A 675 -16.99 -12.43 -20.47
N PHE A 676 -16.87 -11.13 -20.68
CA PHE A 676 -17.33 -10.47 -21.90
C PHE A 676 -16.63 -11.05 -23.13
N LEU A 677 -15.30 -11.08 -23.13
CA LEU A 677 -14.54 -11.61 -24.26
C LEU A 677 -14.73 -13.13 -24.42
N TYR A 678 -14.85 -13.87 -23.33
CA TYR A 678 -15.17 -15.31 -23.38
C TYR A 678 -16.53 -15.56 -24.04
N GLY A 679 -17.55 -14.78 -23.67
CA GLY A 679 -18.89 -14.87 -24.26
C GLY A 679 -18.90 -14.56 -25.75
N LEU A 680 -18.21 -13.50 -26.19
CA LEU A 680 -18.06 -13.17 -27.61
C LEU A 680 -17.34 -14.29 -28.39
N ALA A 681 -16.31 -14.90 -27.80
CA ALA A 681 -15.59 -16.00 -28.44
C ALA A 681 -16.43 -17.29 -28.56
N LEU A 682 -17.42 -17.49 -27.69
CA LEU A 682 -18.33 -18.63 -27.70
C LEU A 682 -19.49 -18.51 -28.69
N GLU A 683 -19.76 -17.32 -29.24
CA GLU A 683 -20.95 -17.04 -30.06
C GLU A 683 -21.23 -18.10 -31.14
N ASN A 684 -20.19 -18.50 -31.88
CA ASN A 684 -20.29 -19.47 -32.98
C ASN A 684 -19.98 -20.92 -32.55
N VAL A 685 -19.79 -21.17 -31.25
CA VAL A 685 -19.42 -22.46 -30.68
C VAL A 685 -20.55 -23.04 -29.84
N ASP A 686 -21.06 -22.25 -28.88
CA ASP A 686 -22.13 -22.64 -27.96
C ASP A 686 -22.90 -21.38 -27.54
N LEU A 687 -24.03 -21.13 -28.21
CA LEU A 687 -24.84 -19.92 -28.02
C LEU A 687 -25.38 -19.79 -26.58
N SER A 688 -25.67 -20.90 -25.92
CA SER A 688 -26.17 -20.90 -24.53
C SER A 688 -25.08 -20.40 -23.60
N LYS A 689 -23.88 -21.00 -23.65
CA LYS A 689 -22.75 -20.58 -22.81
C LYS A 689 -22.28 -19.16 -23.14
N ALA A 690 -22.35 -18.76 -24.41
CA ALA A 690 -22.07 -17.39 -24.81
C ALA A 690 -23.02 -16.41 -24.11
N SER A 691 -24.32 -16.73 -24.08
CA SER A 691 -25.34 -15.91 -23.42
C SER A 691 -25.11 -15.82 -21.91
N ASP A 692 -24.79 -16.93 -21.26
CA ASP A 692 -24.51 -17.00 -19.83
C ASP A 692 -23.26 -16.20 -19.46
N ALA A 693 -22.20 -16.30 -20.27
CA ALA A 693 -20.96 -15.56 -20.05
C ALA A 693 -21.17 -14.03 -20.21
N LEU A 694 -21.92 -13.60 -21.24
CA LEU A 694 -22.24 -12.18 -21.42
C LEU A 694 -23.19 -11.65 -20.33
N ASP A 695 -24.13 -12.48 -19.85
CA ASP A 695 -24.97 -12.15 -18.70
C ASP A 695 -24.12 -11.99 -17.43
N ARG A 696 -23.20 -12.93 -17.17
CA ARG A 696 -22.27 -12.84 -16.04
C ARG A 696 -21.40 -11.58 -16.11
N ALA A 697 -20.86 -11.25 -17.29
CA ALA A 697 -20.10 -10.02 -17.51
C ALA A 697 -20.91 -8.78 -17.09
N PHE A 698 -22.15 -8.68 -17.60
CA PHE A 698 -23.06 -7.59 -17.27
C PHE A 698 -23.40 -7.54 -15.79
N ARG A 699 -23.66 -8.69 -15.14
CA ARG A 699 -23.98 -8.74 -13.71
C ARG A 699 -22.84 -8.30 -12.81
N ILE A 700 -21.59 -8.54 -13.23
CA ILE A 700 -20.40 -8.08 -12.50
C ILE A 700 -20.23 -6.57 -12.66
N SER A 701 -20.31 -6.05 -13.89
CA SER A 701 -19.95 -4.65 -14.17
C SER A 701 -21.10 -3.64 -14.13
N GLY A 702 -22.34 -4.11 -14.29
CA GLY A 702 -23.49 -3.27 -14.59
C GLY A 702 -23.41 -2.55 -15.94
N ASN A 703 -22.44 -2.85 -16.80
CA ASN A 703 -22.16 -2.13 -18.04
C ASN A 703 -23.21 -2.43 -19.13
N PRO A 704 -24.08 -1.48 -19.51
CA PRO A 704 -25.16 -1.73 -20.48
C PRO A 704 -24.67 -2.17 -21.86
N GLN A 705 -23.43 -1.86 -22.24
CA GLN A 705 -22.84 -2.27 -23.51
C GLN A 705 -22.63 -3.79 -23.54
N GLN A 706 -22.33 -4.42 -22.41
CA GLN A 706 -22.20 -5.88 -22.31
C GLN A 706 -23.58 -6.56 -22.43
N LEU A 707 -24.62 -5.97 -21.81
CA LEU A 707 -26.00 -6.42 -21.99
C LEU A 707 -26.49 -6.23 -23.43
N TYR A 708 -26.16 -5.09 -24.05
CA TYR A 708 -26.48 -4.84 -25.45
C TYR A 708 -25.88 -5.93 -26.34
N ALA A 709 -24.60 -6.27 -26.15
CA ALA A 709 -23.93 -7.32 -26.93
C ALA A 709 -24.63 -8.68 -26.75
N ARG A 710 -25.07 -9.03 -25.53
CA ARG A 710 -25.89 -10.22 -25.27
C ARG A 710 -27.19 -10.20 -26.07
N CYS A 711 -27.93 -9.08 -26.01
CA CYS A 711 -29.23 -8.98 -26.67
C CYS A 711 -29.09 -9.00 -28.20
N GLU A 712 -28.12 -8.27 -28.74
CA GLU A 712 -27.80 -8.27 -30.18
C GLU A 712 -27.45 -9.67 -30.67
N MET A 713 -26.61 -10.40 -29.94
CA MET A 713 -26.28 -11.79 -30.25
C MET A 713 -27.53 -12.68 -30.25
N LEU A 714 -28.37 -12.62 -29.21
CA LEU A 714 -29.59 -13.45 -29.15
C LEU A 714 -30.58 -13.12 -30.26
N VAL A 715 -30.73 -11.84 -30.62
CA VAL A 715 -31.55 -11.40 -31.76
C VAL A 715 -30.97 -11.90 -33.08
N LYS A 716 -29.65 -11.91 -33.25
CA LYS A 716 -29.00 -12.43 -34.46
C LYS A 716 -29.28 -13.91 -34.70
N TYR A 717 -29.46 -14.72 -33.65
CA TYR A 717 -29.75 -16.15 -33.74
C TYR A 717 -31.20 -16.53 -33.39
N SER A 718 -32.13 -15.58 -33.48
CA SER A 718 -33.54 -15.78 -33.09
C SER A 718 -34.32 -16.76 -33.96
N ASP A 719 -33.75 -17.24 -35.08
CA ASP A 719 -34.30 -18.36 -35.85
C ASP A 719 -34.45 -19.64 -34.98
N ASN A 720 -33.68 -19.73 -33.90
CA ASN A 720 -33.87 -20.72 -32.85
C ASN A 720 -34.91 -20.22 -31.83
N MET A 721 -36.01 -20.96 -31.68
CA MET A 721 -37.10 -20.64 -30.74
C MET A 721 -36.65 -20.39 -29.29
N SER A 722 -35.60 -21.09 -28.81
CA SER A 722 -35.03 -20.84 -27.49
C SER A 722 -34.30 -19.50 -27.42
N ALA A 723 -33.57 -19.13 -28.48
CA ALA A 723 -32.85 -17.87 -28.57
C ALA A 723 -33.81 -16.69 -28.73
N GLU A 724 -34.92 -16.86 -29.49
CA GLU A 724 -35.96 -15.83 -29.62
C GLU A 724 -36.58 -15.47 -28.26
N PHE A 725 -36.91 -16.48 -27.44
CA PHE A 725 -37.48 -16.27 -26.12
C PHE A 725 -36.51 -15.51 -25.19
N GLU A 726 -35.23 -15.90 -25.18
CA GLU A 726 -34.20 -15.21 -24.40
C GLU A 726 -33.90 -13.80 -24.96
N ALA A 727 -33.97 -13.59 -26.28
CA ALA A 727 -33.83 -12.27 -26.90
C ALA A 727 -34.92 -11.31 -26.40
N ARG A 728 -36.18 -11.76 -26.33
CA ARG A 728 -37.30 -10.94 -25.82
C ARG A 728 -37.09 -10.52 -24.37
N LYS A 729 -36.63 -11.45 -23.52
CA LYS A 729 -36.28 -11.15 -22.12
C LYS A 729 -35.14 -10.15 -22.04
N CYS A 730 -34.06 -10.39 -22.78
CA CYS A 730 -32.89 -9.53 -22.81
C CYS A 730 -33.25 -8.10 -23.21
N LEU A 731 -34.04 -7.92 -24.27
CA LEU A 731 -34.47 -6.58 -24.71
C LEU A 731 -35.32 -5.85 -23.66
N THR A 732 -36.19 -6.59 -22.95
CA THR A 732 -36.98 -6.04 -21.85
C THR A 732 -36.10 -5.59 -20.68
N GLU A 733 -35.00 -6.30 -20.44
CA GLU A 733 -34.01 -5.90 -19.44
C GLU A 733 -33.20 -4.69 -19.92
N LEU A 734 -32.73 -4.69 -21.17
CA LEU A 734 -31.97 -3.61 -21.79
C LEU A 734 -32.73 -2.28 -21.80
N GLU A 735 -34.06 -2.31 -21.89
CA GLU A 735 -34.94 -1.12 -21.78
C GLU A 735 -34.78 -0.33 -20.49
N LYS A 736 -34.29 -0.96 -19.42
CA LYS A 736 -34.00 -0.27 -18.16
C LYS A 736 -32.72 0.57 -18.24
N TYR A 737 -31.85 0.28 -19.22
CA TYR A 737 -30.48 0.80 -19.29
C TYR A 737 -30.20 1.62 -20.54
N ALA A 738 -30.78 1.25 -21.69
CA ALA A 738 -30.54 1.88 -22.98
C ALA A 738 -31.75 2.74 -23.42
N PRO A 739 -31.51 3.87 -24.11
CA PRO A 739 -32.59 4.70 -24.62
C PRO A 739 -33.32 4.03 -25.80
N PRO A 740 -34.60 4.37 -26.08
CA PRO A 740 -35.42 3.69 -27.08
C PRO A 740 -34.81 3.63 -28.49
N ASN A 741 -34.00 4.61 -28.87
CA ASN A 741 -33.32 4.65 -30.18
C ASN A 741 -32.26 3.55 -30.35
N ILE A 742 -31.71 3.00 -29.26
CA ILE A 742 -30.77 1.87 -29.30
C ILE A 742 -31.51 0.54 -29.36
N ILE A 743 -32.71 0.44 -28.76
CA ILE A 743 -33.48 -0.81 -28.66
C ILE A 743 -34.36 -1.06 -29.89
N ALA A 744 -34.92 -0.01 -30.49
CA ALA A 744 -35.84 -0.12 -31.61
C ALA A 744 -35.27 -0.91 -32.82
N PRO A 745 -33.98 -0.75 -33.22
CA PRO A 745 -33.38 -1.57 -34.26
C PRO A 745 -33.39 -3.07 -33.95
N LEU A 746 -33.01 -3.46 -32.73
CA LEU A 746 -32.97 -4.86 -32.30
C LEU A 746 -34.37 -5.50 -32.26
N ARG A 747 -35.37 -4.77 -31.75
CA ARG A 747 -36.78 -5.23 -31.77
C ARG A 747 -37.30 -5.44 -33.19
N ASN A 748 -36.97 -4.55 -34.12
CA ASN A 748 -37.38 -4.69 -35.52
C ASN A 748 -36.73 -5.90 -36.20
N GLN A 749 -35.49 -6.23 -35.83
CA GLN A 749 -34.80 -7.40 -36.34
C GLN A 749 -35.41 -8.70 -35.81
N LEU A 750 -35.85 -8.74 -34.55
CA LEU A 750 -36.52 -9.90 -33.94
C LEU A 750 -37.93 -10.17 -34.49
N LEU A 751 -38.55 -9.18 -35.14
CA LEU A 751 -39.90 -9.29 -35.75
C LEU A 751 -39.86 -9.72 -37.23
N ARG A 752 -38.67 -9.77 -37.83
CA ARG A 752 -38.45 -10.28 -39.18
C ARG A 752 -38.13 -11.76 -39.11
#